data_AF-A0A8H4NGK3-F1
#
_entry.id   AF-A0A8H4NGK3-F1
#
_cell.length_a   1.000
_cell.length_b   1.000
_cell.length_c   1.000
_cell.angle_alpha   90.00
_cell.angle_beta   90.00
_cell.angle_gamma   90.00
#
_symmetry.space_group_name_H-M   'P 1'
#
loop_
_entity.id
_entity.type
_entity.pdbx_description
1 polymer ?
#
loop_
_entity_poly.entity_id
_entity_poly.type
_entity_poly.pdbx_seq_one_letter_code
_entity_poly.pdbx_strand_id
1 'polypeptide(L)'
;MAEPKTPFTSSPGSPLPPITAIDDAAAQIPTWRKWVILFVVCWMPLPMTFWSTAIMPATLEVASDLNIPVTTITTINAGVFVAQAFSGLIWLPVTGFATLWILGGNTGPFFLVAGQTILADIFDPTSRGTAVGFFLGSCVSFNSIAPLLGSIIATFTSWRVIYGVEAGMCLFGLILSLLFIPKASEVENPKLAETIRPRTAKEILRTFNPMHVFCQFKYPKVILANIACGLLGFNQYAILSSIRRVINPRFNLTSPLSSGLFYLAPGAGFLVGSTIGGKVSDVVVKRYMRKRNGQRIPEDRLNSSLVSVLIILPLGTLLYGWSVYHRLGGMALPIISAFIQGFGLMASFSGLNTYAAEVRPAHRTAVITGKYVIQYSFGAMSVGGVVPMIDGIGVGWAFTVITGFSILAGVLVLLIARFNCYQVFRFDTACKMYRDLLLLTSFFSFTLAQSGADPYAPVYTTCPSSLKIRSASDGLSDEESSWREQRAKQIIPNLENYLKLANISNFNVSNYINKLKSDDVPIVGLSVSGGGTQSGLGGLGVWQALDARSAIARAARTGGLTQLFSYITGLSGGGAVTVSLLAANNFTTTDGVKKASNFSLDYTSGPDGNQTAFFTTIFENMGAKDESDFPVSVADTFGQFWGIWLPEDKVYSNYSDITAKNTAFSLGDAPMPIVCFADVIPGKSPEIGKLMYPGFNKSTRFNLAAYETKFLGTSMTEGKPQNKSECVQGFDKLTLMQGTTANAFTAWFIDSFYGIPVFAKRWLGKRQKVNPDINDVPIPRDQYDNPLVQLVNETAMYFDLTFNESLWATYPNPFEDYNKDMKGVSELLLVDGSLTLESNPLRPLIIPDRKLDLIIAYEASSDAPNSWVNGTNLINTALTASQGNIPFPKIPDVNTIVAQNLSFQPTFFGCNASTSTPLLLWLPNAPWTGYTNHSYTQTQFTSNQVDIALENAFQVATYGNGSVDENWPACLACAAIKGSLRRLDIEMPRQCEECFERHCWNGTVSDREAKAGDFDLRPRLDPELSFAKWNESDWEKEESTGGGSGEKDSAGVKLGNNMVGLVLSLITMAALL
;
A
#
# COMPACT_ATOMS: atom_id res chain seq x y z
N MET A 1 77.33 42.89 13.31
CA MET A 1 76.51 42.07 12.39
C MET A 1 75.34 41.49 13.19
N ALA A 2 74.16 41.46 12.54
CA ALA A 2 72.80 41.29 13.09
C ALA A 2 72.18 42.59 13.63
N GLU A 3 71.44 43.29 12.77
CA GLU A 3 70.65 44.49 13.07
C GLU A 3 69.23 44.12 13.56
N PRO A 4 68.59 44.96 14.41
CA PRO A 4 67.27 44.72 14.98
C PRO A 4 66.13 45.36 14.18
N LYS A 5 64.96 44.71 14.18
CA LYS A 5 63.71 45.22 13.60
C LYS A 5 63.15 46.38 14.44
N THR A 6 62.86 47.49 13.79
CA THR A 6 62.18 48.68 14.35
C THR A 6 60.66 48.48 14.45
N PRO A 7 59.98 49.18 15.39
CA PRO A 7 58.54 49.05 15.62
C PRO A 7 57.75 50.06 14.78
N PHE A 8 56.63 49.63 14.18
CA PHE A 8 55.69 50.54 13.51
C PHE A 8 54.66 51.10 14.51
N THR A 9 54.74 52.42 14.70
CA THR A 9 53.79 53.28 15.39
C THR A 9 52.47 53.44 14.61
N SER A 10 51.37 53.54 15.36
CA SER A 10 50.01 53.83 14.89
C SER A 10 49.86 55.21 14.25
N SER A 11 49.13 55.28 13.13
CA SER A 11 48.60 56.51 12.50
C SER A 11 47.12 56.26 12.10
N PRO A 12 46.25 57.29 12.14
CA PRO A 12 44.79 57.14 12.27
C PRO A 12 44.15 56.63 10.99
N GLY A 13 43.06 55.87 11.16
CA GLY A 13 42.29 55.26 10.10
C GLY A 13 41.96 56.25 8.97
N SER A 14 42.46 55.92 7.78
CA SER A 14 41.92 56.46 6.54
C SER A 14 40.41 56.18 6.49
N PRO A 15 39.59 57.12 6.01
CA PRO A 15 38.19 56.83 5.74
C PRO A 15 38.12 55.68 4.74
N LEU A 16 37.33 54.65 5.04
CA LEU A 16 36.94 53.66 4.04
C LEU A 16 36.50 54.41 2.77
N PRO A 17 36.96 54.00 1.57
CA PRO A 17 36.55 54.67 0.35
C PRO A 17 35.01 54.63 0.28
N PRO A 18 34.36 55.74 -0.14
CA PRO A 18 32.92 55.76 -0.27
C PRO A 18 32.53 54.67 -1.26
N ILE A 19 31.61 53.78 -0.86
CA ILE A 19 31.00 52.79 -1.76
C ILE A 19 30.36 53.60 -2.89
N THR A 20 31.02 53.65 -4.04
CA THR A 20 30.59 54.43 -5.19
C THR A 20 29.23 53.91 -5.64
N ALA A 21 28.25 54.82 -5.71
CA ALA A 21 26.88 54.60 -6.14
C ALA A 21 26.73 54.19 -7.63
N ILE A 22 27.78 53.65 -8.25
CA ILE A 22 27.91 53.37 -9.68
C ILE A 22 27.35 51.98 -10.04
N ASP A 23 27.35 51.02 -9.11
CA ASP A 23 27.02 49.61 -9.40
C ASP A 23 25.52 49.22 -9.26
N ASP A 24 24.61 50.16 -8.96
CA ASP A 24 23.17 49.89 -8.81
C ASP A 24 22.30 50.93 -9.56
N ALA A 25 22.84 51.52 -10.63
CA ALA A 25 22.14 52.45 -11.50
C ALA A 25 21.16 51.72 -12.44
N ALA A 26 19.90 52.14 -12.44
CA ALA A 26 18.86 51.50 -13.25
C ALA A 26 19.01 51.81 -14.75
N ALA A 27 18.62 50.86 -15.60
CA ALA A 27 18.61 51.02 -17.06
C ALA A 27 17.69 52.17 -17.50
N GLN A 28 18.17 52.97 -18.47
CA GLN A 28 17.43 54.12 -19.00
C GLN A 28 16.40 53.68 -20.05
N ILE A 29 15.23 53.23 -19.56
CA ILE A 29 14.09 52.77 -20.37
C ILE A 29 12.89 53.73 -20.15
N PRO A 30 12.06 54.04 -21.18
CA PRO A 30 10.87 54.86 -21.02
C PRO A 30 9.90 54.31 -19.96
N THR A 31 9.28 55.19 -19.17
CA THR A 31 8.41 54.82 -18.04
C THR A 31 7.26 53.89 -18.45
N TRP A 32 6.60 54.14 -19.59
CA TRP A 32 5.52 53.28 -20.10
C TRP A 32 6.01 51.84 -20.34
N ARG A 33 7.21 51.69 -20.90
CA ARG A 33 7.84 50.39 -21.17
C ARG A 33 8.25 49.70 -19.87
N LYS A 34 8.69 50.42 -18.84
CA LYS A 34 8.94 49.85 -17.49
C LYS A 34 7.69 49.23 -16.87
N TRP A 35 6.54 49.89 -17.00
CA TRP A 35 5.26 49.36 -16.50
C TRP A 35 4.75 48.17 -17.31
N VAL A 36 4.96 48.16 -18.64
CA VAL A 36 4.66 46.99 -19.47
C VAL A 36 5.57 45.80 -19.09
N ILE A 37 6.88 46.03 -18.92
CA ILE A 37 7.80 44.98 -18.47
C ILE A 37 7.39 44.46 -17.09
N LEU A 38 7.01 45.34 -16.16
CA LEU A 38 6.49 44.93 -14.85
C LEU A 38 5.25 44.04 -15.00
N PHE A 39 4.30 44.39 -15.86
CA PHE A 39 3.12 43.55 -16.13
C PHE A 39 3.51 42.16 -16.64
N VAL A 40 4.43 42.07 -17.60
CA VAL A 40 4.90 40.78 -18.15
C VAL A 40 5.63 39.96 -17.08
N VAL A 41 6.50 40.59 -16.30
CA VAL A 41 7.21 39.95 -15.19
C VAL A 41 6.24 39.47 -14.11
N CYS A 42 5.18 40.23 -13.79
CA CYS A 42 4.10 39.81 -12.92
C CYS A 42 3.33 38.60 -13.45
N TRP A 43 3.14 38.49 -14.77
CA TRP A 43 2.42 37.37 -15.39
C TRP A 43 3.21 36.07 -15.37
N MET A 44 4.52 36.10 -15.65
CA MET A 44 5.36 34.89 -15.77
C MET A 44 5.26 33.87 -14.63
N PRO A 45 5.22 34.26 -13.36
CA PRO A 45 5.06 33.31 -12.26
C PRO A 45 3.61 32.85 -12.02
N LEU A 46 2.59 33.50 -12.61
CA LEU A 46 1.17 33.16 -12.38
C LEU A 46 0.78 31.74 -12.80
N PRO A 47 1.16 31.23 -13.99
CA PRO A 47 0.85 29.86 -14.37
C PRO A 47 1.42 28.83 -13.37
N MET A 48 2.61 29.09 -12.84
CA MET A 48 3.27 28.20 -11.88
C MET A 48 2.57 28.22 -10.52
N THR A 49 2.16 29.39 -10.05
CA THR A 49 1.39 29.50 -8.81
C THR A 49 -0.04 28.99 -8.98
N PHE A 50 -0.61 29.09 -10.19
CA PHE A 50 -1.86 28.44 -10.57
C PHE A 50 -1.76 26.94 -10.34
N TRP A 51 -0.82 26.28 -11.01
CA TRP A 51 -0.66 24.83 -10.94
C TRP A 51 -0.44 24.31 -9.52
N SER A 52 0.53 24.89 -8.81
CA SER A 52 0.94 24.43 -7.48
C SER A 52 -0.14 24.57 -6.40
N THR A 53 -1.16 25.42 -6.60
CA THR A 53 -2.19 25.69 -5.57
C THR A 53 -3.62 25.45 -6.03
N ALA A 54 -3.93 25.49 -7.34
CA ALA A 54 -5.26 25.19 -7.87
C ALA A 54 -5.68 23.73 -7.65
N ILE A 55 -4.71 22.80 -7.55
CA ILE A 55 -4.99 21.38 -7.26
C ILE A 55 -5.27 21.09 -5.78
N MET A 56 -4.80 21.96 -4.86
CA MET A 56 -4.97 21.77 -3.41
C MET A 56 -6.45 21.56 -2.99
N PRO A 57 -7.42 22.35 -3.48
CA PRO A 57 -8.83 22.10 -3.17
C PRO A 57 -9.48 21.00 -4.01
N ALA A 58 -8.82 20.50 -5.06
CA ALA A 58 -9.27 19.36 -5.86
C ALA A 58 -8.65 18.03 -5.38
N THR A 59 -7.90 18.03 -4.27
CA THR A 59 -7.13 16.86 -3.84
C THR A 59 -8.01 15.63 -3.53
N LEU A 60 -9.21 15.80 -2.96
CA LEU A 60 -10.11 14.66 -2.73
C LEU A 60 -10.69 14.11 -4.03
N GLU A 61 -10.95 15.00 -4.99
CA GLU A 61 -11.48 14.68 -6.30
C GLU A 61 -10.42 13.97 -7.14
N VAL A 62 -9.15 14.41 -7.06
CA VAL A 62 -8.00 13.75 -7.69
C VAL A 62 -7.72 12.40 -7.02
N ALA A 63 -7.79 12.32 -5.69
CA ALA A 63 -7.65 11.06 -4.95
C ALA A 63 -8.74 10.06 -5.36
N SER A 64 -9.97 10.53 -5.51
CA SER A 64 -11.10 9.72 -5.94
C SER A 64 -11.04 9.33 -7.43
N ASP A 65 -10.56 10.21 -8.32
CA ASP A 65 -10.46 9.94 -9.77
C ASP A 65 -9.27 9.05 -10.11
N LEU A 66 -8.18 9.14 -9.35
CA LEU A 66 -6.97 8.34 -9.52
C LEU A 66 -6.90 7.14 -8.57
N ASN A 67 -7.89 6.97 -7.69
CA ASN A 67 -7.98 5.93 -6.67
C ASN A 67 -6.69 5.78 -5.82
N ILE A 68 -6.12 6.92 -5.42
CA ILE A 68 -4.91 6.99 -4.59
C ILE A 68 -5.23 7.68 -3.25
N PRO A 69 -4.56 7.30 -2.14
CA PRO A 69 -4.81 7.95 -0.87
C PRO A 69 -4.39 9.43 -0.91
N VAL A 70 -5.13 10.25 -0.16
CA VAL A 70 -4.91 11.71 -0.06
C VAL A 70 -3.49 12.03 0.41
N THR A 71 -2.91 11.16 1.24
CA THR A 71 -1.52 11.26 1.73
C THR A 71 -0.53 11.22 0.57
N THR A 72 -0.71 10.34 -0.42
CA THR A 72 0.13 10.27 -1.62
C THR A 72 0.08 11.58 -2.40
N ILE A 73 -1.10 12.19 -2.56
CA ILE A 73 -1.20 13.50 -3.23
C ILE A 73 -0.51 14.60 -2.42
N THR A 74 -0.65 14.60 -1.09
CA THR A 74 0.06 15.57 -0.25
C THR A 74 1.58 15.37 -0.29
N THR A 75 2.05 14.13 -0.38
CA THR A 75 3.48 13.80 -0.55
C THR A 75 3.99 14.21 -1.92
N ILE A 76 3.24 13.95 -2.98
CA ILE A 76 3.56 14.42 -4.34
C ILE A 76 3.64 15.95 -4.35
N ASN A 77 2.67 16.64 -3.73
CA ASN A 77 2.69 18.10 -3.61
C ASN A 77 3.90 18.59 -2.81
N ALA A 78 4.28 17.92 -1.72
CA ALA A 78 5.49 18.24 -0.98
C ALA A 78 6.77 18.02 -1.83
N GLY A 79 6.83 16.92 -2.58
CA GLY A 79 7.89 16.64 -3.55
C GLY A 79 8.00 17.69 -4.65
N VAL A 80 6.87 18.21 -5.12
CA VAL A 80 6.81 19.35 -6.04
C VAL A 80 7.46 20.59 -5.41
N PHE A 81 7.17 20.91 -4.14
CA PHE A 81 7.81 22.05 -3.46
C PHE A 81 9.32 21.85 -3.24
N VAL A 82 9.76 20.60 -3.03
CA VAL A 82 11.19 20.26 -2.97
C VAL A 82 11.85 20.47 -4.33
N ALA A 83 11.26 19.92 -5.40
CA ALA A 83 11.75 20.11 -6.76
C ALA A 83 11.78 21.61 -7.14
N GLN A 84 10.77 22.35 -6.72
CA GLN A 84 10.71 23.81 -6.83
C GLN A 84 11.83 24.47 -6.03
N ALA A 85 12.14 24.06 -4.80
CA ALA A 85 13.24 24.64 -4.03
C ALA A 85 14.60 24.52 -4.76
N PHE A 86 14.87 23.37 -5.38
CA PHE A 86 16.16 23.09 -6.01
C PHE A 86 16.25 23.54 -7.47
N SER A 87 15.13 23.80 -8.14
CA SER A 87 15.17 24.12 -9.56
C SER A 87 15.84 25.46 -9.88
N GLY A 88 15.80 26.41 -8.95
CA GLY A 88 16.56 27.65 -9.04
C GLY A 88 18.07 27.43 -9.19
N LEU A 89 18.62 26.30 -8.75
CA LEU A 89 20.05 25.99 -8.91
C LEU A 89 20.39 25.45 -10.31
N ILE A 90 19.43 24.82 -10.98
CA ILE A 90 19.61 24.11 -12.25
C ILE A 90 19.42 25.03 -13.44
N TRP A 91 18.45 25.95 -13.39
CA TRP A 91 18.01 26.72 -14.57
C TRP A 91 18.74 28.05 -14.77
N LEU A 92 19.41 28.60 -13.76
CA LEU A 92 20.16 29.85 -13.86
C LEU A 92 21.35 29.85 -14.84
N PRO A 93 22.09 28.74 -15.04
CA PRO A 93 23.19 28.69 -16.01
C PRO A 93 22.70 28.69 -17.47
N VAL A 94 21.40 28.49 -17.73
CA VAL A 94 20.81 28.23 -19.05
C VAL A 94 20.26 29.51 -19.71
N THR A 95 20.73 30.70 -19.33
CA THR A 95 20.22 32.00 -19.84
C THR A 95 20.33 32.22 -21.37
N GLY A 96 20.84 31.26 -22.14
CA GLY A 96 20.91 31.28 -23.60
C GLY A 96 19.88 30.43 -24.34
N PHE A 97 19.14 29.53 -23.68
CA PHE A 97 18.09 28.73 -24.33
C PHE A 97 16.72 29.19 -23.84
N ALA A 98 16.10 30.08 -24.61
CA ALA A 98 14.66 30.12 -24.64
C ALA A 98 14.15 28.69 -24.93
N THR A 99 13.11 28.28 -24.19
CA THR A 99 12.28 27.09 -24.45
C THR A 99 12.94 25.72 -24.35
N LEU A 100 12.97 25.16 -23.12
CA LEU A 100 12.71 23.72 -22.94
C LEU A 100 11.47 23.56 -22.04
N TRP A 101 10.40 23.13 -22.69
CA TRP A 101 9.01 23.11 -22.22
C TRP A 101 8.56 21.65 -22.07
N ILE A 102 9.14 20.90 -21.12
CA ILE A 102 8.77 19.47 -20.93
C ILE A 102 8.51 19.06 -19.46
N LEU A 103 8.73 19.91 -18.44
CA LEU A 103 8.42 19.55 -17.05
C LEU A 103 7.73 20.72 -16.32
N GLY A 104 6.40 20.82 -16.47
CA GLY A 104 5.53 21.95 -16.05
C GLY A 104 5.55 22.33 -14.56
N GLY A 105 6.28 21.64 -13.69
CA GLY A 105 6.39 22.01 -12.27
C GLY A 105 7.69 22.69 -11.85
N ASN A 106 8.76 22.54 -12.63
CA ASN A 106 10.12 22.78 -12.12
C ASN A 106 10.72 24.15 -12.48
N THR A 107 9.98 25.10 -13.07
CA THR A 107 10.56 26.39 -13.53
C THR A 107 10.13 27.63 -12.73
N GLY A 108 9.25 27.48 -11.73
CA GLY A 108 8.67 28.60 -10.97
C GLY A 108 9.68 29.58 -10.32
N PRO A 109 10.66 29.10 -9.53
CA PRO A 109 11.63 29.97 -8.88
C PRO A 109 12.52 30.70 -9.87
N PHE A 110 12.73 30.15 -11.07
CA PHE A 110 13.46 30.87 -12.11
C PHE A 110 12.74 32.18 -12.45
N PHE A 111 11.42 32.16 -12.68
CA PHE A 111 10.67 33.39 -12.97
C PHE A 111 10.62 34.35 -11.77
N LEU A 112 10.65 33.82 -10.54
CA LEU A 112 10.73 34.64 -9.33
C LEU A 112 12.09 35.32 -9.15
N VAL A 113 13.18 34.61 -9.45
CA VAL A 113 14.54 35.15 -9.43
C VAL A 113 14.74 36.12 -10.59
N ALA A 114 14.49 35.68 -11.82
CA ALA A 114 14.66 36.48 -13.03
C ALA A 114 13.79 37.74 -13.00
N GLY A 115 12.53 37.61 -12.58
CA GLY A 115 11.62 38.75 -12.43
C GLY A 115 12.15 39.79 -11.46
N GLN A 116 12.63 39.37 -10.28
CA GLN A 116 13.22 40.31 -9.31
C GLN A 116 14.52 40.93 -9.80
N THR A 117 15.36 40.18 -10.50
CA THR A 117 16.58 40.70 -11.11
C THR A 117 16.26 41.75 -12.17
N ILE A 118 15.32 41.48 -13.09
CA ILE A 118 14.88 42.44 -14.12
C ILE A 118 14.33 43.71 -13.47
N LEU A 119 13.50 43.59 -12.42
CA LEU A 119 12.97 44.76 -11.71
C LEU A 119 14.07 45.56 -11.01
N ALA A 120 15.08 44.89 -10.48
CA ALA A 120 16.21 45.55 -9.85
C ALA A 120 17.11 46.25 -10.87
N ASP A 121 17.14 45.79 -12.12
CA ASP A 121 17.91 46.41 -13.19
C ASP A 121 17.18 47.60 -13.84
N ILE A 122 15.83 47.61 -13.89
CA ILE A 122 15.06 48.69 -14.55
C ILE A 122 14.47 49.75 -13.60
N PHE A 123 14.27 49.43 -12.32
CA PHE A 123 13.72 50.38 -11.32
C PHE A 123 14.80 50.87 -10.35
N ASP A 124 14.77 52.19 -10.11
CA ASP A 124 15.66 52.83 -9.16
C ASP A 124 15.44 52.31 -7.74
N PRO A 125 16.50 52.18 -6.92
CA PRO A 125 16.36 51.69 -5.55
C PRO A 125 15.34 52.43 -4.68
N THR A 126 15.02 53.70 -4.98
CA THR A 126 14.04 54.49 -4.20
C THR A 126 12.57 54.26 -4.59
N SER A 127 12.32 53.55 -5.69
CA SER A 127 10.98 53.18 -6.20
C SER A 127 10.82 51.66 -6.44
N ARG A 128 11.89 50.90 -6.27
CA ARG A 128 11.96 49.45 -6.47
C ARG A 128 11.04 48.67 -5.54
N GLY A 129 10.81 49.13 -4.30
CA GLY A 129 9.92 48.46 -3.34
C GLY A 129 8.48 48.41 -3.83
N THR A 130 7.99 49.46 -4.46
CA THR A 130 6.65 49.51 -5.07
C THR A 130 6.54 48.53 -6.23
N ALA A 131 7.53 48.46 -7.12
CA ALA A 131 7.55 47.51 -8.23
C ALA A 131 7.60 46.05 -7.74
N VAL A 132 8.47 45.75 -6.77
CA VAL A 132 8.54 44.42 -6.13
C VAL A 132 7.25 44.09 -5.37
N GLY A 133 6.58 45.08 -4.78
CA GLY A 133 5.29 44.92 -4.13
C GLY A 133 4.17 44.50 -5.09
N PHE A 134 4.11 45.10 -6.30
CA PHE A 134 3.20 44.66 -7.37
C PHE A 134 3.56 43.27 -7.88
N PHE A 135 4.84 42.98 -8.06
CA PHE A 135 5.32 41.67 -8.47
C PHE A 135 4.89 40.57 -7.49
N LEU A 136 5.19 40.74 -6.20
CA LEU A 136 4.77 39.80 -5.16
C LEU A 136 3.25 39.75 -5.01
N GLY A 137 2.57 40.89 -5.17
CA GLY A 137 1.12 40.96 -5.16
C GLY A 137 0.49 40.10 -6.24
N SER A 138 1.07 40.09 -7.45
CA SER A 138 0.60 39.22 -8.52
C SER A 138 0.90 37.75 -8.23
N CYS A 139 2.16 37.37 -8.02
CA CYS A 139 2.53 35.96 -7.97
C CYS A 139 2.13 35.27 -6.67
N VAL A 140 2.29 35.92 -5.53
CA VAL A 140 2.07 35.30 -4.22
C VAL A 140 0.59 35.33 -3.83
N SER A 141 -0.14 36.40 -4.13
CA SER A 141 -1.58 36.45 -3.83
C SER A 141 -2.37 35.49 -4.70
N PHE A 142 -1.86 35.17 -5.90
CA PHE A 142 -2.47 34.18 -6.76
C PHE A 142 -2.41 32.76 -6.17
N ASN A 143 -1.49 32.47 -5.24
CA ASN A 143 -1.51 31.21 -4.46
C ASN A 143 -2.79 31.03 -3.62
N SER A 144 -3.56 32.10 -3.41
CA SER A 144 -4.86 32.04 -2.73
C SER A 144 -6.05 32.16 -3.68
N ILE A 145 -5.87 32.81 -4.84
CA ILE A 145 -6.93 32.92 -5.85
C ILE A 145 -7.02 31.63 -6.68
N ALA A 146 -5.88 31.00 -6.97
CA ALA A 146 -5.81 29.77 -7.74
C ALA A 146 -6.57 28.59 -7.11
N PRO A 147 -6.52 28.34 -5.79
CA PRO A 147 -7.42 27.38 -5.14
C PRO A 147 -8.90 27.63 -5.44
N LEU A 148 -9.37 28.89 -5.40
CA LEU A 148 -10.76 29.18 -5.75
C LEU A 148 -11.07 28.83 -7.20
N LEU A 149 -10.21 29.21 -8.14
CA LEU A 149 -10.38 28.89 -9.56
C LEU A 149 -10.35 27.37 -9.80
N GLY A 150 -9.43 26.65 -9.15
CA GLY A 150 -9.36 25.19 -9.18
C GLY A 150 -10.60 24.53 -8.57
N SER A 151 -11.16 25.11 -7.50
CA SER A 151 -12.42 24.66 -6.89
C SER A 151 -13.61 24.85 -7.83
N ILE A 152 -13.67 25.98 -8.54
CA ILE A 152 -14.71 26.26 -9.56
C ILE A 152 -14.58 25.25 -10.70
N ILE A 153 -13.37 25.05 -11.23
CA ILE A 153 -13.10 24.09 -12.31
C ILE A 153 -13.51 22.68 -11.85
N ALA A 154 -13.02 22.20 -10.72
CA ALA A 154 -13.36 20.86 -10.21
C ALA A 154 -14.85 20.68 -9.85
N THR A 155 -15.59 21.77 -9.60
CA THR A 155 -17.04 21.72 -9.33
C THR A 155 -17.86 21.60 -10.62
N PHE A 156 -17.46 22.29 -11.69
CA PHE A 156 -18.25 22.39 -12.93
C PHE A 156 -17.70 21.56 -14.10
N THR A 157 -16.44 21.13 -14.04
CA THR A 157 -15.73 20.36 -15.07
C THR A 157 -14.71 19.40 -14.43
N SER A 158 -13.93 18.67 -15.25
CA SER A 158 -12.88 17.79 -14.76
C SER A 158 -11.67 18.59 -14.23
N TRP A 159 -11.07 18.14 -13.13
CA TRP A 159 -9.83 18.70 -12.58
C TRP A 159 -8.68 18.73 -13.61
N ARG A 160 -8.71 17.85 -14.61
CA ARG A 160 -7.73 17.81 -15.72
C ARG A 160 -7.72 19.10 -16.54
N VAL A 161 -8.83 19.86 -16.56
CA VAL A 161 -8.93 21.15 -17.26
C VAL A 161 -8.00 22.20 -16.67
N ILE A 162 -7.58 22.05 -15.39
CA ILE A 162 -6.59 22.92 -14.75
C ILE A 162 -5.30 22.98 -15.59
N TYR A 163 -4.83 21.85 -16.12
CA TYR A 163 -3.63 21.80 -16.97
C TYR A 163 -3.83 22.48 -18.33
N GLY A 164 -5.05 22.42 -18.89
CA GLY A 164 -5.38 23.13 -20.12
C GLY A 164 -5.36 24.65 -19.94
N VAL A 165 -5.90 25.13 -18.82
CA VAL A 165 -5.85 26.56 -18.44
C VAL A 165 -4.41 27.01 -18.23
N GLU A 166 -3.62 26.21 -17.51
CA GLU A 166 -2.19 26.45 -17.29
C GLU A 166 -1.42 26.57 -18.62
N ALA A 167 -1.61 25.62 -19.55
CA ALA A 167 -0.97 25.64 -20.86
C ALA A 167 -1.30 26.94 -21.62
N GLY A 168 -2.56 27.39 -21.56
CA GLY A 168 -2.98 28.67 -22.15
C GLY A 168 -2.33 29.89 -21.50
N MET A 169 -2.23 29.92 -20.16
CA MET A 169 -1.57 31.00 -19.42
C MET A 169 -0.06 31.07 -19.74
N CYS A 170 0.59 29.91 -19.86
CA CYS A 170 2.00 29.80 -20.24
C CYS A 170 2.23 30.24 -21.69
N LEU A 171 1.35 29.87 -22.63
CA LEU A 171 1.42 30.32 -24.02
C LEU A 171 1.26 31.84 -24.14
N PHE A 172 0.29 32.41 -23.43
CA PHE A 172 0.11 33.86 -23.40
C PHE A 172 1.32 34.56 -22.76
N GLY A 173 1.89 33.98 -21.70
CA GLY A 173 3.13 34.45 -21.11
C GLY A 173 4.29 34.46 -22.11
N LEU A 174 4.49 33.36 -22.84
CA LEU A 174 5.52 33.26 -23.86
C LEU A 174 5.39 34.37 -24.92
N ILE A 175 4.18 34.63 -25.40
CA ILE A 175 3.91 35.70 -26.38
C ILE A 175 4.31 37.07 -25.79
N LEU A 176 3.88 37.37 -24.56
CA LEU A 176 4.24 38.62 -23.88
C LEU A 176 5.74 38.76 -23.67
N SER A 177 6.43 37.69 -23.30
CA SER A 177 7.88 37.68 -23.11
C SER A 177 8.63 37.99 -24.39
N LEU A 178 8.24 37.36 -25.51
CA LEU A 178 8.86 37.58 -26.82
C LEU A 178 8.67 39.01 -27.34
N LEU A 179 7.54 39.65 -27.00
CA LEU A 179 7.20 40.99 -27.46
C LEU A 179 7.82 42.11 -26.62
N PHE A 180 7.89 41.93 -25.29
CA PHE A 180 8.14 43.05 -24.38
C PHE A 180 9.36 42.91 -23.46
N ILE A 181 9.89 41.70 -23.22
CA ILE A 181 11.11 41.55 -22.42
C ILE A 181 12.30 42.02 -23.26
N PRO A 182 13.09 43.01 -22.76
CA PRO A 182 14.22 43.52 -23.50
C PRO A 182 15.29 42.43 -23.67
N LYS A 183 15.93 42.40 -24.85
CA LYS A 183 17.09 41.54 -25.06
C LYS A 183 18.21 41.96 -24.11
N ALA A 184 19.05 41.02 -23.65
CA ALA A 184 20.14 41.32 -22.72
C ALA A 184 21.07 42.46 -23.22
N SER A 185 21.26 42.56 -24.54
CA SER A 185 22.00 43.65 -25.20
C SER A 185 21.41 45.05 -25.02
N GLU A 186 20.12 45.18 -24.67
CA GLU A 186 19.42 46.45 -24.46
C GLU A 186 19.53 46.95 -23.01
N VAL A 187 19.91 46.09 -22.07
CA VAL A 187 19.96 46.38 -20.62
C VAL A 187 21.40 46.41 -20.10
N GLU A 188 22.33 45.72 -20.77
CA GLU A 188 23.74 45.67 -20.35
C GLU A 188 24.46 47.01 -20.45
N ASN A 189 25.15 47.38 -19.37
CA ASN A 189 26.20 48.39 -19.41
C ASN A 189 27.41 47.75 -20.14
N PRO A 190 27.84 48.27 -21.30
CA PRO A 190 28.77 47.58 -22.20
C PRO A 190 30.12 47.21 -21.56
N LYS A 191 30.50 47.85 -20.44
CA LYS A 191 31.74 47.55 -19.69
C LYS A 191 31.70 46.27 -18.86
N LEU A 192 30.53 45.72 -18.51
CA LEU A 192 30.38 44.49 -17.70
C LEU A 192 30.16 43.24 -18.58
N ALA A 193 29.60 43.44 -19.78
CA ALA A 193 29.23 42.41 -20.75
C ALA A 193 30.43 41.67 -21.37
N GLU A 194 31.57 42.36 -21.48
CA GLU A 194 32.76 41.85 -22.17
C GLU A 194 33.56 40.83 -21.34
N THR A 195 33.37 40.81 -20.02
CA THR A 195 34.20 40.03 -19.07
C THR A 195 33.60 38.66 -18.70
N ILE A 196 32.31 38.40 -18.98
CA ILE A 196 31.56 37.29 -18.34
C ILE A 196 30.97 36.28 -19.35
N ARG A 197 31.10 36.48 -20.66
CA ARG A 197 30.59 35.48 -21.63
C ARG A 197 31.50 34.24 -21.65
N PRO A 198 31.04 33.05 -21.20
CA PRO A 198 31.84 31.84 -21.27
C PRO A 198 32.07 31.50 -22.75
N ARG A 199 33.33 31.44 -23.17
CA ARG A 199 33.72 31.20 -24.58
C ARG A 199 34.02 29.72 -24.84
N THR A 200 34.05 28.88 -23.81
CA THR A 200 34.43 27.46 -23.89
C THR A 200 33.44 26.55 -23.17
N ALA A 201 33.21 25.32 -23.67
CA ALA A 201 32.32 24.33 -23.06
C ALA A 201 32.64 24.04 -21.58
N LYS A 202 33.92 24.08 -21.19
CA LYS A 202 34.38 23.95 -19.80
C LYS A 202 33.96 25.11 -18.90
N GLU A 203 33.87 26.32 -19.45
CA GLU A 203 33.38 27.49 -18.73
C GLU A 203 31.86 27.43 -18.57
N ILE A 204 31.15 26.98 -19.62
CA ILE A 204 29.71 26.70 -19.56
C ILE A 204 29.40 25.67 -18.47
N LEU A 205 30.17 24.57 -18.39
CA LEU A 205 30.00 23.55 -17.36
C LEU A 205 30.30 24.08 -15.94
N ARG A 206 31.25 25.01 -15.79
CA ARG A 206 31.52 25.68 -14.51
C ARG A 206 30.39 26.61 -14.08
N THR A 207 29.61 27.17 -15.01
CA THR A 207 28.42 27.98 -14.72
C THR A 207 27.32 27.16 -14.03
N PHE A 208 27.27 25.84 -14.24
CA PHE A 208 26.34 24.92 -13.57
C PHE A 208 26.73 24.55 -12.14
N ASN A 209 27.86 25.05 -11.61
CA ASN A 209 28.25 24.77 -10.24
C ASN A 209 27.38 25.58 -9.24
N PRO A 210 26.52 24.95 -8.42
CA PRO A 210 25.61 25.64 -7.50
C PRO A 210 26.33 26.30 -6.32
N MET A 211 27.62 26.00 -6.10
CA MET A 211 28.40 26.54 -4.97
C MET A 211 28.46 28.07 -4.96
N HIS A 212 28.31 28.75 -6.11
CA HIS A 212 28.29 30.22 -6.14
C HIS A 212 27.10 30.83 -5.39
N VAL A 213 25.97 30.10 -5.28
CA VAL A 213 24.79 30.46 -4.47
C VAL A 213 25.09 30.23 -3.00
N PHE A 214 25.56 29.04 -2.64
CA PHE A 214 25.86 28.69 -1.24
C PHE A 214 27.00 29.54 -0.64
N CYS A 215 27.97 29.96 -1.45
CA CYS A 215 29.01 30.91 -1.03
C CYS A 215 28.45 32.25 -0.53
N GLN A 216 27.23 32.63 -0.95
CA GLN A 216 26.57 33.84 -0.44
C GLN A 216 26.11 33.69 1.02
N PHE A 217 25.92 32.45 1.50
CA PHE A 217 25.54 32.17 2.89
C PHE A 217 26.66 32.46 3.89
N LYS A 218 27.90 32.65 3.39
CA LYS A 218 29.03 33.17 4.18
C LYS A 218 28.72 34.50 4.86
N TYR A 219 27.84 35.30 4.27
CA TYR A 219 27.50 36.62 4.77
C TYR A 219 26.34 36.52 5.76
N PRO A 220 26.55 36.80 7.07
CA PRO A 220 25.54 36.58 8.10
C PRO A 220 24.21 37.28 7.81
N LYS A 221 24.25 38.50 7.28
CA LYS A 221 23.03 39.26 6.95
C LYS A 221 22.18 38.61 5.86
N VAL A 222 22.82 37.92 4.90
CA VAL A 222 22.13 37.22 3.80
C VAL A 222 21.42 35.97 4.31
N ILE A 223 22.12 35.12 5.07
CA ILE A 223 21.52 33.88 5.58
C ILE A 223 20.40 34.17 6.60
N LEU A 224 20.55 35.17 7.48
CA LEU A 224 19.49 35.56 8.42
C LEU A 224 18.24 36.07 7.68
N ALA A 225 18.41 36.85 6.60
CA ALA A 225 17.28 37.29 5.78
C ALA A 225 16.60 36.13 5.06
N ASN A 226 17.37 35.14 4.58
CA ASN A 226 16.83 33.97 3.90
C ASN A 226 16.07 33.05 4.87
N ILE A 227 16.59 32.81 6.08
CA ILE A 227 15.89 32.04 7.13
C ILE A 227 14.60 32.75 7.55
N ALA A 228 14.64 34.08 7.70
CA ALA A 228 13.41 34.84 7.95
C ALA A 228 12.38 34.65 6.84
N CYS A 229 12.79 34.63 5.56
CA CYS A 229 11.90 34.31 4.45
C CYS A 229 11.40 32.86 4.48
N GLY A 230 12.21 31.90 4.94
CA GLY A 230 11.82 30.50 5.19
C GLY A 230 10.69 30.39 6.20
N LEU A 231 10.86 30.97 7.38
CA LEU A 231 9.86 30.94 8.45
C LEU A 231 8.53 31.60 8.02
N LEU A 232 8.60 32.70 7.27
CA LEU A 232 7.42 33.33 6.66
C LEU A 232 6.80 32.43 5.58
N GLY A 233 7.62 31.73 4.78
CA GLY A 233 7.17 30.74 3.81
C GLY A 233 6.39 29.60 4.46
N PHE A 234 6.87 29.11 5.62
CA PHE A 234 6.15 28.11 6.42
C PHE A 234 4.76 28.63 6.82
N ASN A 235 4.66 29.84 7.36
CA ASN A 235 3.37 30.44 7.72
C ASN A 235 2.43 30.56 6.49
N GLN A 236 2.97 30.99 5.33
CA GLN A 236 2.22 31.12 4.08
C GLN A 236 1.55 29.82 3.66
N TYR A 237 2.31 28.73 3.62
CA TYR A 237 1.79 27.44 3.16
C TYR A 237 0.98 26.72 4.25
N ALA A 238 1.19 27.04 5.52
CA ALA A 238 0.42 26.49 6.63
C ALA A 238 -1.04 26.93 6.59
N ILE A 239 -1.29 28.23 6.34
CA ILE A 239 -2.67 28.72 6.17
C ILE A 239 -3.31 28.14 4.90
N LEU A 240 -2.59 28.04 3.77
CA LEU A 240 -3.20 27.57 2.52
C LEU A 240 -3.49 26.06 2.54
N SER A 241 -2.58 25.23 3.02
CA SER A 241 -2.74 23.76 3.01
C SER A 241 -3.79 23.26 4.01
N SER A 242 -4.01 23.97 5.11
CA SER A 242 -4.86 23.48 6.20
C SER A 242 -6.35 23.84 6.07
N ILE A 243 -6.73 24.78 5.21
CA ILE A 243 -8.12 25.30 5.14
C ILE A 243 -9.16 24.19 4.99
N ARG A 244 -9.01 23.26 4.03
CA ARG A 244 -10.03 22.22 3.79
C ARG A 244 -10.16 21.27 5.00
N ARG A 245 -9.05 20.84 5.58
CA ARG A 245 -9.01 19.93 6.74
C ARG A 245 -9.54 20.59 8.01
N VAL A 246 -9.29 21.88 8.16
CA VAL A 246 -9.63 22.64 9.36
C VAL A 246 -11.07 23.17 9.30
N ILE A 247 -11.50 23.74 8.17
CA ILE A 247 -12.77 24.46 8.03
C ILE A 247 -13.92 23.51 7.67
N ASN A 248 -13.74 22.53 6.76
CA ASN A 248 -14.86 21.71 6.27
C ASN A 248 -15.57 20.91 7.36
N PRO A 249 -14.86 20.16 8.23
CA PRO A 249 -15.53 19.40 9.29
C PRO A 249 -16.14 20.30 10.38
N ARG A 250 -15.69 21.55 10.50
CA ARG A 250 -16.13 22.48 11.56
C ARG A 250 -17.35 23.30 11.16
N PHE A 251 -17.50 23.57 9.86
CA PHE A 251 -18.60 24.36 9.30
C PHE A 251 -19.53 23.56 8.38
N ASN A 252 -19.37 22.23 8.34
CA ASN A 252 -20.17 21.30 7.54
C ASN A 252 -20.20 21.66 6.04
N LEU A 253 -19.04 22.02 5.49
CA LEU A 253 -18.91 22.38 4.07
C LEU A 253 -18.70 21.12 3.23
N THR A 254 -19.67 20.80 2.36
CA THR A 254 -19.66 19.59 1.53
C THR A 254 -19.16 19.82 0.10
N SER A 255 -19.18 21.06 -0.40
CA SER A 255 -18.80 21.39 -1.78
C SER A 255 -17.37 21.97 -1.87
N PRO A 256 -16.57 21.61 -2.90
CA PRO A 256 -15.27 22.23 -3.16
C PRO A 256 -15.37 23.74 -3.30
N LEU A 257 -16.41 24.24 -3.99
CA LEU A 257 -16.68 25.67 -4.16
C LEU A 257 -16.83 26.39 -2.80
N SER A 258 -17.61 25.82 -1.89
CA SER A 258 -17.84 26.41 -0.56
C SER A 258 -16.56 26.49 0.29
N SER A 259 -15.65 25.53 0.10
CA SER A 259 -14.33 25.50 0.74
C SER A 259 -13.37 26.50 0.08
N GLY A 260 -13.41 26.61 -1.25
CA GLY A 260 -12.61 27.51 -2.07
C GLY A 260 -12.81 29.00 -1.73
N LEU A 261 -14.02 29.40 -1.30
CA LEU A 261 -14.31 30.78 -0.91
C LEU A 261 -13.48 31.27 0.28
N PHE A 262 -13.06 30.38 1.18
CA PHE A 262 -12.25 30.76 2.34
C PHE A 262 -10.83 31.22 1.97
N TYR A 263 -10.35 30.90 0.76
CA TYR A 263 -9.05 31.37 0.27
C TYR A 263 -9.08 32.84 -0.18
N LEU A 264 -10.26 33.44 -0.39
CA LEU A 264 -10.37 34.86 -0.78
C LEU A 264 -9.84 35.81 0.29
N ALA A 265 -10.09 35.51 1.56
CA ALA A 265 -9.65 36.35 2.68
C ALA A 265 -8.11 36.47 2.79
N PRO A 266 -7.35 35.36 2.87
CA PRO A 266 -5.89 35.45 2.87
C PRO A 266 -5.37 36.03 1.53
N GLY A 267 -6.00 35.73 0.39
CA GLY A 267 -5.61 36.30 -0.91
C GLY A 267 -5.78 37.82 -0.99
N ALA A 268 -6.89 38.36 -0.49
CA ALA A 268 -7.10 39.80 -0.40
C ALA A 268 -6.10 40.44 0.57
N GLY A 269 -5.81 39.78 1.69
CA GLY A 269 -4.75 40.18 2.62
C GLY A 269 -3.39 40.25 1.93
N PHE A 270 -3.05 39.23 1.14
CA PHE A 270 -1.80 39.17 0.38
C PHE A 270 -1.67 40.35 -0.61
N LEU A 271 -2.72 40.65 -1.39
CA LEU A 271 -2.72 41.75 -2.36
C LEU A 271 -2.56 43.12 -1.70
N VAL A 272 -3.34 43.37 -0.64
CA VAL A 272 -3.29 44.65 0.08
C VAL A 272 -1.96 44.80 0.82
N GLY A 273 -1.48 43.70 1.42
CA GLY A 273 -0.21 43.65 2.15
C GLY A 273 0.99 43.93 1.26
N SER A 274 1.04 43.36 0.05
CA SER A 274 2.18 43.55 -0.85
C SER A 274 2.23 44.96 -1.45
N THR A 275 1.08 45.53 -1.79
CA THR A 275 0.97 46.86 -2.39
C THR A 275 1.28 47.96 -1.38
N ILE A 276 0.74 47.85 -0.17
CA ILE A 276 1.04 48.77 0.94
C ILE A 276 2.48 48.55 1.42
N GLY A 277 2.90 47.31 1.63
CA GLY A 277 4.25 46.96 2.07
C GLY A 277 5.34 47.50 1.16
N GLY A 278 5.18 47.36 -0.17
CA GLY A 278 6.11 47.92 -1.15
C GLY A 278 6.21 49.45 -1.10
N LYS A 279 5.07 50.15 -0.98
CA LYS A 279 5.04 51.62 -0.84
C LYS A 279 5.68 52.09 0.47
N VAL A 280 5.35 51.43 1.58
CA VAL A 280 5.92 51.76 2.90
C VAL A 280 7.43 51.52 2.89
N SER A 281 7.88 50.45 2.23
CA SER A 281 9.31 50.17 2.03
C SER A 281 10.06 51.33 1.39
N ASP A 282 9.52 51.89 0.29
CA ASP A 282 10.13 53.02 -0.40
C ASP A 282 10.09 54.32 0.42
N VAL A 283 8.98 54.57 1.15
CA VAL A 283 8.86 55.72 2.05
C VAL A 283 9.90 55.66 3.17
N VAL A 284 10.11 54.48 3.76
CA VAL A 284 11.08 54.27 4.84
C VAL A 284 12.49 54.50 4.33
N VAL A 285 12.88 53.95 3.17
CA VAL A 285 14.20 54.18 2.58
C VAL A 285 14.44 55.68 2.33
N LYS A 286 13.49 56.39 1.71
CA LYS A 286 13.59 57.85 1.49
C LYS A 286 13.74 58.62 2.81
N ARG A 287 13.03 58.20 3.86
CA ARG A 287 13.11 58.81 5.19
C ARG A 287 14.50 58.66 5.82
N TYR A 288 15.09 57.46 5.76
CA TYR A 288 16.42 57.22 6.32
C TYR A 288 17.55 57.84 5.48
N MET A 289 17.42 57.87 4.15
CA MET A 289 18.35 58.61 3.29
C MET A 289 18.36 60.11 3.61
N ARG A 290 17.18 60.72 3.84
CA ARG A 290 17.10 62.13 4.29
C ARG A 290 17.78 62.37 5.64
N LYS A 291 17.66 61.41 6.58
CA LYS A 291 18.34 61.49 7.89
C LYS A 291 19.87 61.37 7.80
N ARG A 292 20.40 60.82 6.70
CA ARG A 292 21.84 60.56 6.50
C ARG A 292 22.44 61.36 5.34
N ASN A 293 21.89 62.55 5.05
CA ASN A 293 22.37 63.44 3.98
C ASN A 293 22.56 62.75 2.62
N GLY A 294 21.63 61.85 2.25
CA GLY A 294 21.62 61.18 0.95
C GLY A 294 22.37 59.83 0.90
N GLN A 295 23.04 59.41 1.98
CA GLN A 295 23.68 58.08 2.02
C GLN A 295 22.64 56.96 2.09
N ARG A 296 22.75 55.99 1.17
CA ARG A 296 21.85 54.84 1.07
C ARG A 296 22.48 53.59 1.72
N ILE A 297 21.74 52.96 2.61
CA ILE A 297 22.10 51.69 3.26
C ILE A 297 20.94 50.69 3.04
N PRO A 298 21.18 49.51 2.41
CA PRO A 298 20.12 48.54 2.11
C PRO A 298 19.29 48.10 3.32
N GLU A 299 19.90 48.01 4.50
CA GLU A 299 19.28 47.55 5.76
C GLU A 299 18.18 48.48 6.27
N ASP A 300 18.22 49.77 5.92
CA ASP A 300 17.20 50.73 6.38
C ASP A 300 15.80 50.32 5.94
N ARG A 301 15.71 49.62 4.80
CA ARG A 301 14.47 49.11 4.22
C ARG A 301 13.77 48.11 5.14
N LEU A 302 14.51 47.26 5.84
CA LEU A 302 13.93 46.22 6.72
C LEU A 302 13.14 46.81 7.89
N ASN A 303 13.37 48.09 8.24
CA ASN A 303 12.54 48.77 9.23
C ASN A 303 11.08 48.91 8.78
N SER A 304 10.76 48.78 7.49
CA SER A 304 9.38 48.83 6.99
C SER A 304 8.58 47.58 7.33
N SER A 305 9.23 46.41 7.51
CA SER A 305 8.55 45.14 7.75
C SER A 305 8.40 44.78 9.23
N LEU A 306 9.13 45.45 10.15
CA LEU A 306 9.15 45.10 11.58
C LEU A 306 7.78 45.07 12.25
N VAL A 307 6.94 46.08 12.00
CA VAL A 307 5.59 46.15 12.58
C VAL A 307 4.72 44.99 12.05
N SER A 308 4.82 44.72 10.75
CA SER A 308 4.05 43.66 10.11
C SER A 308 4.43 42.28 10.61
N VAL A 309 5.73 41.99 10.77
CA VAL A 309 6.23 40.66 11.17
C VAL A 309 6.14 40.40 12.68
N LEU A 310 6.34 41.41 13.55
CA LEU A 310 6.32 41.21 15.00
C LEU A 310 4.94 41.37 15.65
N ILE A 311 4.02 42.09 14.99
CA ILE A 311 2.72 42.42 15.59
C ILE A 311 1.59 41.90 14.72
N ILE A 312 1.48 42.36 13.48
CA ILE A 312 0.28 42.14 12.67
C ILE A 312 0.14 40.65 12.29
N LEU A 313 1.22 40.04 11.80
CA LEU A 313 1.25 38.63 11.40
C LEU A 313 1.01 37.67 12.59
N PRO A 314 1.74 37.78 13.72
CA PRO A 314 1.46 36.98 14.92
C PRO A 314 0.02 37.11 15.43
N LEU A 315 -0.51 38.33 15.48
CA LEU A 315 -1.87 38.58 15.94
C LEU A 315 -2.89 37.89 15.03
N GLY A 316 -2.76 38.03 13.71
CA GLY A 316 -3.65 37.35 12.76
C GLY A 316 -3.56 35.83 12.86
N THR A 317 -2.35 35.29 12.98
CA THR A 317 -2.08 33.84 13.06
C THR A 317 -2.68 33.22 14.34
N LEU A 318 -2.49 33.86 15.51
CA LEU A 318 -3.06 33.40 16.77
C LEU A 318 -4.58 33.49 16.79
N LEU A 319 -5.13 34.62 16.32
CA LEU A 319 -6.58 34.81 16.23
C LEU A 319 -7.19 33.74 15.33
N TYR A 320 -6.56 33.40 14.21
CA TYR A 320 -7.00 32.31 13.34
C TYR A 320 -7.00 30.96 14.06
N GLY A 321 -5.85 30.55 14.61
CA GLY A 321 -5.70 29.24 15.26
C GLY A 321 -6.70 29.00 16.40
N TRP A 322 -6.81 29.97 17.32
CA TRP A 322 -7.65 29.83 18.52
C TRP A 322 -9.12 30.10 18.25
N SER A 323 -9.46 30.99 17.31
CA SER A 323 -10.87 31.18 16.92
C SER A 323 -11.44 29.91 16.30
N VAL A 324 -10.65 29.20 15.49
CA VAL A 324 -11.07 27.94 14.88
C VAL A 324 -11.07 26.78 15.88
N TYR A 325 -10.14 26.76 16.85
CA TYR A 325 -10.12 25.75 17.91
C TYR A 325 -11.35 25.84 18.83
N HIS A 326 -11.68 27.04 19.33
CA HIS A 326 -12.79 27.25 20.27
C HIS A 326 -14.13 27.59 19.59
N ARG A 327 -14.19 27.61 18.25
CA ARG A 327 -15.38 28.00 17.47
C ARG A 327 -15.91 29.41 17.81
N LEU A 328 -15.00 30.33 18.12
CA LEU A 328 -15.34 31.70 18.52
C LEU A 328 -15.68 32.56 17.30
N GLY A 329 -16.74 33.38 17.41
CA GLY A 329 -17.08 34.37 16.40
C GLY A 329 -17.62 33.81 15.07
N GLY A 330 -18.04 32.54 15.05
CA GLY A 330 -18.59 31.88 13.86
C GLY A 330 -17.60 31.83 12.69
N MET A 331 -18.08 31.97 11.45
CA MET A 331 -17.22 32.02 10.25
C MET A 331 -16.49 33.37 10.11
N ALA A 332 -17.04 34.46 10.65
CA ALA A 332 -16.53 35.81 10.42
C ALA A 332 -15.15 36.04 11.03
N LEU A 333 -14.93 35.58 12.27
CA LEU A 333 -13.67 35.81 12.98
C LEU A 333 -12.47 35.09 12.31
N PRO A 334 -12.57 33.79 11.94
CA PRO A 334 -11.54 33.13 11.13
C PRO A 334 -11.25 33.83 9.80
N ILE A 335 -12.28 34.31 9.09
CA ILE A 335 -12.12 35.01 7.81
C ILE A 335 -11.35 36.34 7.98
N ILE A 336 -11.74 37.14 8.97
CA ILE A 336 -11.06 38.42 9.27
C ILE A 336 -9.62 38.16 9.73
N SER A 337 -9.40 37.16 10.58
CA SER A 337 -8.07 36.81 11.06
C SER A 337 -7.14 36.32 9.94
N ALA A 338 -7.66 35.53 9.00
CA ALA A 338 -6.93 35.08 7.80
C ALA A 338 -6.53 36.26 6.90
N PHE A 339 -7.39 37.27 6.75
CA PHE A 339 -7.05 38.51 6.05
C PHE A 339 -5.91 39.27 6.75
N ILE A 340 -5.99 39.43 8.08
CA ILE A 340 -4.95 40.12 8.88
C ILE A 340 -3.62 39.36 8.80
N GLN A 341 -3.65 38.04 8.93
CA GLN A 341 -2.49 37.16 8.76
C GLN A 341 -1.88 37.34 7.37
N GLY A 342 -2.70 37.31 6.32
CA GLY A 342 -2.25 37.50 4.94
C GLY A 342 -1.61 38.88 4.72
N PHE A 343 -2.24 39.93 5.22
CA PHE A 343 -1.71 41.30 5.14
C PHE A 343 -0.35 41.43 5.83
N GLY A 344 -0.23 40.95 7.08
CA GLY A 344 1.02 40.99 7.84
C GLY A 344 2.13 40.21 7.15
N LEU A 345 1.79 39.06 6.56
CA LEU A 345 2.74 38.21 5.84
C LEU A 345 3.31 38.89 4.60
N MET A 346 2.46 39.39 3.70
CA MET A 346 2.95 40.01 2.46
C MET A 346 3.61 41.35 2.67
N ALA A 347 3.14 42.16 3.62
CA ALA A 347 3.82 43.41 3.96
C ALA A 347 5.25 43.15 4.46
N SER A 348 5.47 42.02 5.15
CA SER A 348 6.80 41.57 5.59
C SER A 348 7.66 41.08 4.42
N PHE A 349 7.08 40.29 3.52
CA PHE A 349 7.78 39.80 2.33
C PHE A 349 8.22 40.90 1.38
N SER A 350 7.45 41.97 1.20
CA SER A 350 7.85 43.09 0.32
C SER A 350 9.20 43.68 0.72
N GLY A 351 9.43 43.96 2.00
CA GLY A 351 10.70 44.51 2.48
C GLY A 351 11.87 43.54 2.33
N LEU A 352 11.66 42.27 2.70
CA LEU A 352 12.69 41.22 2.66
C LEU A 352 13.13 40.87 1.23
N ASN A 353 12.18 40.77 0.29
CA ASN A 353 12.48 40.47 -1.11
C ASN A 353 13.26 41.61 -1.78
N THR A 354 12.85 42.86 -1.54
CA THR A 354 13.59 44.00 -2.09
C THR A 354 14.97 44.14 -1.45
N TYR A 355 15.12 43.81 -0.15
CA TYR A 355 16.43 43.76 0.51
C TYR A 355 17.37 42.72 -0.11
N ALA A 356 16.88 41.52 -0.42
CA ALA A 356 17.68 40.46 -1.04
C ALA A 356 18.28 40.88 -2.40
N ALA A 357 17.56 41.71 -3.17
CA ALA A 357 18.05 42.25 -4.44
C ALA A 357 19.07 43.40 -4.30
N GLU A 358 19.18 43.99 -3.10
CA GLU A 358 19.94 45.22 -2.82
C GLU A 358 21.21 44.99 -2.00
N VAL A 359 21.23 43.95 -1.17
CA VAL A 359 22.33 43.70 -0.22
C VAL A 359 23.67 43.42 -0.91
N ARG A 360 23.66 42.76 -2.08
CA ARG A 360 24.86 42.49 -2.89
C ARG A 360 24.57 42.62 -4.40
N PRO A 361 24.62 43.83 -4.99
CA PRO A 361 24.27 44.06 -6.40
C PRO A 361 25.05 43.16 -7.39
N ALA A 362 26.37 43.02 -7.20
CA ALA A 362 27.22 42.20 -8.08
C ALA A 362 26.91 40.68 -8.06
N HIS A 363 26.22 40.17 -7.03
CA HIS A 363 25.86 38.76 -6.89
C HIS A 363 24.34 38.60 -6.66
N ARG A 364 23.53 39.57 -7.12
CA ARG A 364 22.11 39.68 -6.77
C ARG A 364 21.30 38.43 -7.12
N THR A 365 21.53 37.87 -8.31
CA THR A 365 20.89 36.62 -8.76
C THR A 365 21.15 35.50 -7.77
N ALA A 366 22.41 35.29 -7.35
CA ALA A 366 22.77 34.23 -6.41
C ALA A 366 22.14 34.43 -5.01
N VAL A 367 22.04 35.67 -4.53
CA VAL A 367 21.39 35.98 -3.24
C VAL A 367 19.89 35.68 -3.29
N ILE A 368 19.21 36.12 -4.35
CA ILE A 368 17.77 35.90 -4.54
C ILE A 368 17.46 34.40 -4.72
N THR A 369 18.30 33.67 -5.44
CA THR A 369 18.18 32.21 -5.57
C THR A 369 18.28 31.52 -4.22
N GLY A 370 19.31 31.84 -3.42
CA GLY A 370 19.48 31.27 -2.09
C GLY A 370 18.30 31.56 -1.16
N LYS A 371 17.66 32.73 -1.29
CA LYS A 371 16.41 33.07 -0.60
C LYS A 371 15.28 32.12 -0.99
N TYR A 372 15.01 31.95 -2.28
CA TYR A 372 13.89 31.12 -2.74
C TYR A 372 14.10 29.63 -2.47
N VAL A 373 15.34 29.13 -2.53
CA VAL A 373 15.69 27.77 -2.08
C VAL A 373 15.21 27.57 -0.64
N ILE A 374 15.65 28.43 0.30
CA ILE A 374 15.26 28.32 1.71
C ILE A 374 13.75 28.52 1.90
N GLN A 375 13.14 29.48 1.20
CA GLN A 375 11.71 29.77 1.29
C GLN A 375 10.85 28.57 0.88
N TYR A 376 11.17 27.92 -0.24
CA TYR A 376 10.42 26.77 -0.75
C TYR A 376 10.72 25.47 0.02
N SER A 377 11.92 25.29 0.57
CA SER A 377 12.20 24.18 1.50
C SER A 377 11.31 24.25 2.75
N PHE A 378 11.16 25.44 3.35
CA PHE A 378 10.23 25.63 4.46
C PHE A 378 8.76 25.51 4.03
N GLY A 379 8.45 25.87 2.78
CA GLY A 379 7.14 25.62 2.18
C GLY A 379 6.81 24.13 2.08
N ALA A 380 7.75 23.31 1.60
CA ALA A 380 7.61 21.85 1.56
C ALA A 380 7.39 21.27 2.97
N MET A 381 8.20 21.70 3.93
CA MET A 381 8.06 21.32 5.34
C MET A 381 6.69 21.68 5.91
N SER A 382 6.13 22.83 5.50
CA SER A 382 4.79 23.22 5.91
C SER A 382 3.69 22.37 5.26
N VAL A 383 3.75 22.12 3.95
CA VAL A 383 2.71 21.36 3.24
C VAL A 383 2.66 19.91 3.73
N GLY A 384 3.82 19.29 3.96
CA GLY A 384 3.89 17.93 4.51
C GLY A 384 3.62 17.85 6.02
N GLY A 385 4.06 18.84 6.80
CA GLY A 385 4.07 18.75 8.27
C GLY A 385 2.87 19.37 8.99
N VAL A 386 2.17 20.34 8.40
CA VAL A 386 1.12 21.09 9.12
C VAL A 386 -0.12 20.26 9.40
N VAL A 387 -0.55 19.40 8.47
CA VAL A 387 -1.73 18.55 8.68
C VAL A 387 -1.49 17.52 9.79
N PRO A 388 -0.38 16.73 9.77
CA PRO A 388 -0.03 15.85 10.89
C PRO A 388 0.10 16.60 12.22
N MET A 389 0.71 17.79 12.22
CA MET A 389 0.82 18.63 13.42
C MET A 389 -0.57 19.03 13.95
N ILE A 390 -1.51 19.37 13.07
CA ILE A 390 -2.89 19.70 13.48
C ILE A 390 -3.61 18.47 14.04
N ASP A 391 -3.43 17.29 13.44
CA ASP A 391 -4.08 16.05 13.90
C ASP A 391 -3.51 15.57 15.25
N GLY A 392 -2.20 15.78 15.51
CA GLY A 392 -1.54 15.39 16.76
C GLY A 392 -1.73 16.34 17.95
N ILE A 393 -1.55 17.65 17.76
CA ILE A 393 -1.60 18.64 18.88
C ILE A 393 -2.80 19.61 18.81
N GLY A 394 -3.62 19.51 17.75
CA GLY A 394 -4.78 20.37 17.54
C GLY A 394 -4.44 21.72 16.87
N VAL A 395 -5.44 22.30 16.19
CA VAL A 395 -5.27 23.51 15.36
C VAL A 395 -4.80 24.75 16.15
N GLY A 396 -5.25 24.94 17.39
CA GLY A 396 -4.85 26.10 18.21
C GLY A 396 -3.36 26.09 18.54
N TRP A 397 -2.85 24.95 19.00
CA TRP A 397 -1.43 24.78 19.32
C TRP A 397 -0.55 24.78 18.08
N ALA A 398 -0.98 24.14 16.99
CA ALA A 398 -0.28 24.18 15.70
C ALA A 398 -0.02 25.62 15.22
N PHE A 399 -1.05 26.47 15.23
CA PHE A 399 -0.92 27.88 14.84
C PHE A 399 -0.22 28.76 15.89
N THR A 400 -0.12 28.32 17.14
CA THR A 400 0.73 28.94 18.17
C THR A 400 2.21 28.69 17.88
N VAL A 401 2.59 27.49 17.46
CA VAL A 401 3.97 27.18 17.00
C VAL A 401 4.34 28.02 15.77
N ILE A 402 3.44 28.11 14.79
CA ILE A 402 3.61 28.95 13.59
C ILE A 402 3.76 30.43 13.95
N THR A 403 3.06 30.88 14.99
CA THR A 403 3.24 32.24 15.51
C THR A 403 4.64 32.43 16.10
N GLY A 404 5.16 31.46 16.83
CA GLY A 404 6.54 31.45 17.32
C GLY A 404 7.56 31.60 16.19
N PHE A 405 7.37 30.88 15.08
CA PHE A 405 8.21 31.03 13.87
C PHE A 405 8.15 32.43 13.27
N SER A 406 6.97 33.05 13.28
CA SER A 406 6.76 34.41 12.76
C SER A 406 7.46 35.47 13.63
N ILE A 407 7.38 35.32 14.96
CA ILE A 407 8.10 36.20 15.90
C ILE A 407 9.60 36.02 15.75
N LEU A 408 10.09 34.78 15.62
CA LEU A 408 11.49 34.48 15.37
C LEU A 408 11.98 35.17 14.08
N ALA A 409 11.21 35.07 12.98
CA ALA A 409 11.53 35.79 11.74
C ALA A 409 11.63 37.30 11.97
N GLY A 410 10.73 37.88 12.76
CA GLY A 410 10.78 39.30 13.12
C GLY A 410 11.99 39.70 13.94
N VAL A 411 12.42 38.85 14.88
CA VAL A 411 13.67 39.05 15.64
C VAL A 411 14.88 39.01 14.71
N LEU A 412 14.93 38.08 13.76
CA LEU A 412 16.01 38.01 12.76
C LEU A 412 16.06 39.30 11.91
N VAL A 413 14.91 39.80 11.45
CA VAL A 413 14.83 41.08 10.70
C VAL A 413 15.31 42.25 11.56
N LEU A 414 14.92 42.30 12.83
CA LEU A 414 15.35 43.34 13.77
C LEU A 414 16.87 43.32 13.98
N LEU A 415 17.46 42.12 14.10
CA LEU A 415 18.91 41.96 14.24
C LEU A 415 19.65 42.52 13.02
N ILE A 416 19.18 42.22 11.81
CA ILE A 416 19.78 42.71 10.57
C ILE A 416 19.65 44.24 10.45
N ALA A 417 18.49 44.80 10.83
CA ALA A 417 18.21 46.23 10.72
C ALA A 417 18.97 47.10 11.74
N ARG A 418 19.33 46.55 12.91
CA ARG A 418 19.91 47.31 14.03
C ARG A 418 21.39 47.05 14.30
N PHE A 419 21.90 45.84 14.04
CA PHE A 419 23.26 45.46 14.40
C PHE A 419 24.16 45.29 13.17
N ASN A 420 25.40 45.79 13.25
CA ASN A 420 26.47 45.40 12.34
C ASN A 420 26.98 44.02 12.75
N CYS A 421 26.28 42.96 12.31
CA CYS A 421 26.57 41.56 12.63
C CYS A 421 27.85 41.01 11.97
N TYR A 422 28.97 41.72 12.05
CA TYR A 422 30.27 41.23 11.55
C TYR A 422 30.99 40.31 12.56
N GLN A 423 30.61 40.32 13.85
CA GLN A 423 31.35 39.64 14.91
C GLN A 423 30.60 38.50 15.63
N VAL A 424 29.32 38.25 15.34
CA VAL A 424 28.50 37.35 16.18
C VAL A 424 28.41 35.90 15.68
N PHE A 425 28.65 35.63 14.38
CA PHE A 425 28.56 34.27 13.84
C PHE A 425 29.88 33.84 13.18
N ARG A 426 30.61 32.94 13.83
CA ARG A 426 31.78 32.27 13.26
C ARG A 426 31.31 31.37 12.11
N PHE A 427 32.02 31.37 11.00
CA PHE A 427 31.69 30.65 9.76
C PHE A 427 31.37 29.15 9.99
N ASP A 428 32.06 28.53 10.96
CA ASP A 428 31.82 27.13 11.36
C ASP A 428 30.44 26.91 11.99
N THR A 429 29.87 27.91 12.66
CA THR A 429 28.56 27.80 13.33
C THR A 429 27.41 27.99 12.34
N ALA A 430 27.59 28.73 11.24
CA ALA A 430 26.58 28.87 10.19
C ALA A 430 26.58 27.67 9.24
N CYS A 431 27.75 27.09 8.92
CA CYS A 431 27.84 25.81 8.24
C CYS A 431 27.41 24.65 9.14
N LYS A 432 27.71 24.68 10.46
CA LYS A 432 27.09 23.74 11.41
C LYS A 432 25.59 23.96 11.49
N MET A 433 25.07 25.17 11.62
CA MET A 433 23.63 25.40 11.65
C MET A 433 22.96 25.04 10.33
N TYR A 434 23.59 25.22 9.16
CA TYR A 434 23.07 24.76 7.86
C TYR A 434 23.24 23.26 7.67
N ARG A 435 24.28 22.62 8.21
CA ARG A 435 24.47 21.17 8.24
C ARG A 435 23.54 20.51 9.24
N ASP A 436 23.32 21.12 10.39
CA ASP A 436 22.42 20.69 11.47
C ASP A 436 20.97 21.00 11.10
N LEU A 437 20.73 22.05 10.28
CA LEU A 437 19.43 22.34 9.65
C LEU A 437 19.20 21.46 8.40
N LEU A 438 20.25 21.11 7.64
CA LEU A 438 20.19 20.10 6.57
C LEU A 438 20.03 18.71 7.16
N LEU A 439 20.64 18.44 8.31
CA LEU A 439 20.44 17.27 9.15
C LEU A 439 19.09 17.35 9.87
N LEU A 440 18.49 18.52 10.11
CA LEU A 440 17.09 18.64 10.53
C LEU A 440 16.14 18.55 9.35
N THR A 441 16.51 18.90 8.11
CA THR A 441 15.67 18.64 6.93
C THR A 441 15.83 17.22 6.43
N SER A 442 17.01 16.60 6.61
CA SER A 442 17.14 15.16 6.42
C SER A 442 16.58 14.43 7.63
N PHE A 443 16.71 14.88 8.88
CA PHE A 443 15.94 14.30 9.99
C PHE A 443 14.45 14.51 9.80
N PHE A 444 13.91 15.66 9.37
CA PHE A 444 12.46 15.83 9.16
C PHE A 444 11.97 15.19 7.84
N SER A 445 12.81 15.02 6.82
CA SER A 445 12.45 14.22 5.63
C SER A 445 12.66 12.72 5.84
N PHE A 446 13.48 12.28 6.81
CA PHE A 446 13.63 10.88 7.23
C PHE A 446 12.79 10.53 8.47
N THR A 447 12.24 11.51 9.20
CA THR A 447 11.26 11.31 10.30
C THR A 447 9.84 11.71 9.92
N LEU A 448 9.57 11.98 8.65
CA LEU A 448 8.19 12.03 8.10
C LEU A 448 7.88 10.90 7.10
N ALA A 449 8.80 9.94 6.96
CA ALA A 449 8.51 8.60 6.45
C ALA A 449 8.36 7.59 7.61
N GLN A 450 7.75 7.97 8.72
CA GLN A 450 7.13 7.04 9.66
C GLN A 450 6.35 7.82 10.72
N SER A 451 5.06 7.96 10.48
CA SER A 451 4.03 7.97 11.53
C SER A 451 2.60 7.82 10.95
N GLY A 452 2.48 7.41 9.68
CA GLY A 452 1.60 6.29 9.38
C GLY A 452 2.43 5.03 9.53
N ALA A 453 1.99 4.06 10.32
CA ALA A 453 2.56 2.72 10.23
C ALA A 453 2.40 2.24 8.78
N ASP A 454 3.44 1.61 8.22
CA ASP A 454 3.31 0.93 6.94
C ASP A 454 2.11 -0.03 7.02
N PRO A 455 1.20 -0.03 6.02
CA PRO A 455 -0.03 -0.79 6.12
C PRO A 455 0.21 -2.31 6.18
N TYR A 456 1.33 -2.78 5.62
CA TYR A 456 1.74 -4.18 5.61
C TYR A 456 2.54 -4.57 6.86
N ALA A 457 3.49 -3.72 7.28
CA ALA A 457 4.40 -4.05 8.37
C ALA A 457 3.66 -4.31 9.71
N PRO A 458 4.00 -5.39 10.44
CA PRO A 458 3.51 -5.62 11.79
C PRO A 458 3.93 -4.48 12.74
N VAL A 459 3.18 -4.32 13.84
CA VAL A 459 3.42 -3.25 14.81
C VAL A 459 3.46 -3.78 16.24
N TYR A 460 4.37 -3.21 17.03
CA TYR A 460 4.45 -3.49 18.47
C TYR A 460 3.32 -2.80 19.25
N THR A 461 2.81 -3.48 20.26
CA THR A 461 1.72 -3.05 21.14
C THR A 461 1.85 -3.68 22.53
N THR A 462 1.02 -3.24 23.48
CA THR A 462 1.03 -3.81 24.84
C THR A 462 0.27 -5.13 24.89
N CYS A 463 0.84 -6.14 25.56
CA CYS A 463 0.21 -7.44 25.69
C CYS A 463 -1.02 -7.41 26.62
N PRO A 464 -2.11 -8.10 26.26
CA PRO A 464 -3.18 -8.41 27.20
C PRO A 464 -2.66 -9.23 28.38
N SER A 465 -3.14 -8.94 29.59
CA SER A 465 -2.74 -9.69 30.80
C SER A 465 -3.12 -11.18 30.74
N SER A 466 -4.08 -11.54 29.89
CA SER A 466 -4.55 -12.91 29.67
C SER A 466 -3.77 -13.69 28.62
N LEU A 467 -2.87 -13.05 27.86
CA LEU A 467 -2.18 -13.70 26.74
C LEU A 467 -1.25 -14.82 27.24
N LYS A 468 -1.58 -16.05 26.87
CA LYS A 468 -0.81 -17.26 27.17
C LYS A 468 -1.18 -18.35 26.17
N ILE A 469 -0.31 -19.35 26.04
CA ILE A 469 -0.69 -20.60 25.38
C ILE A 469 -1.75 -21.33 26.21
N ARG A 470 -2.79 -21.85 25.53
CA ARG A 470 -3.79 -22.76 26.11
C ARG A 470 -3.47 -24.19 25.71
N SER A 471 -3.60 -25.15 26.63
CA SER A 471 -3.40 -26.56 26.30
C SER A 471 -4.59 -27.12 25.51
N ALA A 472 -4.30 -27.99 24.54
CA ALA A 472 -5.32 -28.72 23.78
C ALA A 472 -6.22 -29.58 24.68
N SER A 473 -5.62 -30.13 25.75
CA SER A 473 -6.31 -30.98 26.73
C SER A 473 -7.46 -30.27 27.44
N ASP A 474 -7.48 -28.94 27.40
CA ASP A 474 -8.47 -28.12 28.08
C ASP A 474 -9.77 -28.00 27.24
N GLY A 475 -9.83 -28.64 26.07
CA GLY A 475 -11.01 -28.65 25.19
C GLY A 475 -11.02 -27.51 24.17
N LEU A 476 -12.20 -26.99 23.83
CA LEU A 476 -12.34 -25.77 23.01
C LEU A 476 -12.02 -24.52 23.84
N SER A 477 -11.63 -23.42 23.19
CA SER A 477 -11.47 -22.15 23.92
C SER A 477 -12.82 -21.58 24.34
N ASP A 478 -12.82 -20.67 25.32
CA ASP A 478 -14.04 -19.98 25.76
C ASP A 478 -14.63 -19.15 24.61
N GLU A 479 -13.79 -18.57 23.76
CA GLU A 479 -14.20 -17.79 22.58
C GLU A 479 -14.82 -18.68 21.50
N GLU A 480 -14.21 -19.83 21.18
CA GLU A 480 -14.78 -20.78 20.21
C GLU A 480 -16.11 -21.35 20.75
N SER A 481 -16.18 -21.66 22.05
CA SER A 481 -17.40 -22.16 22.70
C SER A 481 -18.53 -21.14 22.69
N SER A 482 -18.24 -19.89 23.10
CA SER A 482 -19.21 -18.79 23.06
C SER A 482 -19.66 -18.47 21.65
N TRP A 483 -18.74 -18.51 20.68
CA TRP A 483 -19.08 -18.31 19.28
C TRP A 483 -19.98 -19.43 18.73
N ARG A 484 -19.74 -20.68 19.13
CA ARG A 484 -20.60 -21.81 18.76
C ARG A 484 -22.03 -21.67 19.30
N GLU A 485 -22.21 -21.18 20.53
CA GLU A 485 -23.54 -20.89 21.06
C GLU A 485 -24.26 -19.81 20.25
N GLN A 486 -23.53 -18.78 19.81
CA GLN A 486 -24.08 -17.74 18.93
C GLN A 486 -24.42 -18.30 17.54
N ARG A 487 -23.53 -19.09 16.96
CA ARG A 487 -23.74 -19.76 15.67
C ARG A 487 -24.96 -20.70 15.71
N ALA A 488 -25.16 -21.44 16.81
CA ALA A 488 -26.30 -22.31 17.00
C ALA A 488 -27.65 -21.57 16.86
N LYS A 489 -27.73 -20.32 17.33
CA LYS A 489 -28.94 -19.47 17.20
C LYS A 489 -29.27 -19.15 15.75
N GLN A 490 -28.26 -19.03 14.88
CA GLN A 490 -28.44 -18.83 13.44
C GLN A 490 -28.70 -20.16 12.71
N ILE A 491 -28.08 -21.26 13.16
CA ILE A 491 -28.26 -22.58 12.55
C ILE A 491 -29.70 -23.07 12.66
N ILE A 492 -30.37 -22.92 13.80
CA ILE A 492 -31.73 -23.45 14.02
C ILE A 492 -32.75 -22.97 12.96
N PRO A 493 -32.96 -21.66 12.73
CA PRO A 493 -33.91 -21.18 11.72
C PRO A 493 -33.47 -21.51 10.29
N ASN A 494 -32.16 -21.48 10.02
CA ASN A 494 -31.63 -21.84 8.70
C ASN A 494 -31.82 -23.34 8.39
N LEU A 495 -31.67 -24.19 9.40
CA LEU A 495 -31.90 -25.62 9.31
C LEU A 495 -33.36 -25.94 9.02
N GLU A 496 -34.30 -25.26 9.68
CA GLU A 496 -35.73 -25.42 9.39
C GLU A 496 -36.04 -25.12 7.91
N ASN A 497 -35.53 -23.99 7.39
CA ASN A 497 -35.72 -23.59 6.01
C ASN A 497 -35.09 -24.59 5.03
N TYR A 498 -33.87 -25.05 5.32
CA TYR A 498 -33.17 -26.02 4.49
C TYR A 498 -33.90 -27.37 4.45
N LEU A 499 -34.37 -27.88 5.59
CA LEU A 499 -35.09 -29.16 5.65
C LEU A 499 -36.44 -29.11 4.91
N LYS A 500 -37.15 -27.98 4.97
CA LYS A 500 -38.37 -27.75 4.16
C LYS A 500 -38.06 -27.75 2.66
N LEU A 501 -36.92 -27.17 2.26
CA LEU A 501 -36.48 -27.15 0.87
C LEU A 501 -36.07 -28.53 0.37
N ALA A 502 -35.30 -29.29 1.17
CA ALA A 502 -34.83 -30.63 0.83
C ALA A 502 -35.98 -31.66 0.72
N ASN A 503 -37.10 -31.42 1.42
CA ASN A 503 -38.35 -32.18 1.34
C ASN A 503 -38.15 -33.69 1.60
N ILE A 504 -37.66 -34.03 2.80
CA ILE A 504 -37.52 -35.43 3.24
C ILE A 504 -38.91 -36.03 3.49
N SER A 505 -39.19 -37.14 2.81
CA SER A 505 -40.47 -37.85 2.86
C SER A 505 -40.82 -38.29 4.28
N ASN A 506 -42.05 -38.03 4.71
CA ASN A 506 -42.59 -38.39 6.02
C ASN A 506 -41.79 -37.86 7.23
N PHE A 507 -40.95 -36.83 7.05
CA PHE A 507 -40.19 -36.23 8.14
C PHE A 507 -40.87 -34.95 8.66
N ASN A 508 -41.23 -34.94 9.95
CA ASN A 508 -41.85 -33.78 10.58
C ASN A 508 -40.79 -32.76 11.04
N VAL A 509 -40.47 -31.80 10.16
CA VAL A 509 -39.47 -30.75 10.41
C VAL A 509 -39.80 -29.93 11.65
N SER A 510 -41.05 -29.50 11.84
CA SER A 510 -41.42 -28.65 12.98
C SER A 510 -41.25 -29.38 14.32
N ASN A 511 -41.59 -30.67 14.40
CA ASN A 511 -41.35 -31.48 15.59
C ASN A 511 -39.85 -31.64 15.88
N TYR A 512 -39.04 -31.88 14.85
CA TYR A 512 -37.59 -31.97 14.99
C TYR A 512 -36.99 -30.64 15.50
N ILE A 513 -37.34 -29.51 14.89
CA ILE A 513 -36.85 -28.18 15.27
C ILE A 513 -37.28 -27.80 16.69
N ASN A 514 -38.52 -28.11 17.10
CA ASN A 514 -39.01 -27.83 18.45
C ASN A 514 -38.26 -28.61 19.55
N LYS A 515 -37.68 -29.78 19.22
CA LYS A 515 -36.86 -30.59 20.14
C LYS A 515 -35.40 -30.14 20.19
N LEU A 516 -34.93 -29.40 19.20
CA LEU A 516 -33.52 -29.04 19.03
C LEU A 516 -33.12 -27.92 20.01
N LYS A 517 -32.10 -28.17 20.84
CA LYS A 517 -31.44 -27.14 21.66
C LYS A 517 -30.14 -26.69 21.01
N SER A 518 -29.55 -25.61 21.53
CA SER A 518 -28.26 -25.09 21.05
C SER A 518 -27.14 -26.14 21.07
N ASP A 519 -27.11 -27.04 22.07
CA ASP A 519 -26.09 -28.10 22.15
C ASP A 519 -26.36 -29.27 21.19
N ASP A 520 -27.59 -29.40 20.70
CA ASP A 520 -28.02 -30.51 19.85
C ASP A 520 -27.87 -30.20 18.35
N VAL A 521 -27.63 -28.93 17.97
CA VAL A 521 -27.54 -28.52 16.57
C VAL A 521 -26.50 -29.34 15.80
N PRO A 522 -26.73 -29.63 14.50
CA PRO A 522 -25.75 -30.34 13.70
C PRO A 522 -24.49 -29.50 13.49
N ILE A 523 -23.32 -30.11 13.68
CA ILE A 523 -22.02 -29.45 13.47
C ILE A 523 -21.44 -29.95 12.15
N VAL A 524 -21.46 -29.08 11.14
CA VAL A 524 -21.01 -29.40 9.78
C VAL A 524 -19.73 -28.62 9.44
N GLY A 525 -18.76 -29.30 8.85
CA GLY A 525 -17.53 -28.68 8.35
C GLY A 525 -17.38 -28.82 6.83
N LEU A 526 -16.84 -27.80 6.17
CA LEU A 526 -16.38 -27.86 4.78
C LEU A 526 -14.85 -27.81 4.73
N SER A 527 -14.21 -28.74 4.03
CA SER A 527 -12.78 -28.75 3.75
C SER A 527 -12.55 -28.57 2.26
N VAL A 528 -11.70 -27.62 1.89
CA VAL A 528 -11.30 -27.34 0.51
C VAL A 528 -9.82 -27.64 0.34
N SER A 529 -9.51 -28.54 -0.59
CA SER A 529 -8.14 -29.02 -0.79
C SER A 529 -7.18 -27.99 -1.39
N GLY A 530 -5.89 -28.32 -1.39
CA GLY A 530 -4.90 -27.62 -2.20
C GLY A 530 -4.82 -28.10 -3.66
N GLY A 531 -4.74 -27.14 -4.59
CA GLY A 531 -4.63 -27.40 -6.03
C GLY A 531 -4.48 -26.12 -6.85
N GLY A 532 -3.76 -25.14 -6.30
CA GLY A 532 -3.67 -23.80 -6.89
C GLY A 532 -5.04 -23.10 -7.00
N THR A 533 -5.10 -22.06 -7.84
CA THR A 533 -6.32 -21.25 -8.03
C THR A 533 -7.53 -22.07 -8.45
N GLN A 534 -7.32 -23.13 -9.23
CA GLN A 534 -8.36 -24.05 -9.69
C GLN A 534 -9.15 -24.69 -8.55
N SER A 535 -8.46 -25.28 -7.56
CA SER A 535 -9.11 -25.85 -6.38
C SER A 535 -9.86 -24.78 -5.59
N GLY A 536 -9.28 -23.59 -5.52
CA GLY A 536 -9.89 -22.41 -4.92
C GLY A 536 -11.23 -21.99 -5.53
N LEU A 537 -11.27 -21.89 -6.87
CA LEU A 537 -12.49 -21.60 -7.62
C LEU A 537 -13.51 -22.73 -7.47
N GLY A 538 -13.08 -23.99 -7.55
CA GLY A 538 -13.94 -25.14 -7.30
C GLY A 538 -14.58 -25.10 -5.90
N GLY A 539 -13.82 -24.72 -4.87
CA GLY A 539 -14.33 -24.51 -3.51
C GLY A 539 -15.43 -23.43 -3.44
N LEU A 540 -15.29 -22.33 -4.20
CA LEU A 540 -16.33 -21.30 -4.32
C LEU A 540 -17.59 -21.81 -5.07
N GLY A 541 -17.42 -22.76 -5.99
CA GLY A 541 -18.53 -23.45 -6.66
C GLY A 541 -19.30 -24.38 -5.73
N VAL A 542 -18.59 -25.15 -4.89
CA VAL A 542 -19.22 -25.94 -3.81
C VAL A 542 -19.94 -25.03 -2.81
N TRP A 543 -19.32 -23.92 -2.42
CA TRP A 543 -19.97 -22.92 -1.57
C TRP A 543 -21.27 -22.40 -2.20
N GLN A 544 -21.25 -22.07 -3.50
CA GLN A 544 -22.42 -21.61 -4.24
C GLN A 544 -23.53 -22.67 -4.30
N ALA A 545 -23.19 -23.94 -4.52
CA ALA A 545 -24.12 -25.06 -4.61
C ALA A 545 -24.90 -25.33 -3.34
N LEU A 546 -24.35 -24.91 -2.20
CA LEU A 546 -24.89 -25.17 -0.88
C LEU A 546 -25.47 -23.89 -0.23
N ASP A 547 -25.36 -22.73 -0.88
CA ASP A 547 -25.79 -21.44 -0.34
C ASP A 547 -27.27 -21.15 -0.61
N ALA A 548 -28.07 -20.98 0.44
CA ALA A 548 -29.49 -20.61 0.31
C ALA A 548 -29.70 -19.25 -0.37
N ARG A 549 -28.70 -18.39 -0.45
CA ARG A 549 -28.77 -17.10 -1.15
C ARG A 549 -28.69 -17.26 -2.67
N SER A 550 -28.12 -18.36 -3.16
CA SER A 550 -28.03 -18.69 -4.58
C SER A 550 -29.37 -19.21 -5.13
N ALA A 551 -29.87 -18.58 -6.20
CA ALA A 551 -31.13 -18.99 -6.83
C ALA A 551 -31.05 -20.38 -7.46
N ILE A 552 -29.92 -20.70 -8.12
CA ILE A 552 -29.68 -22.00 -8.73
C ILE A 552 -29.54 -23.11 -7.69
N ALA A 553 -28.94 -22.83 -6.52
CA ALA A 553 -28.85 -23.80 -5.43
C ALA A 553 -30.20 -24.07 -4.76
N ARG A 554 -31.05 -23.04 -4.64
CA ARG A 554 -32.44 -23.23 -4.18
C ARG A 554 -33.24 -24.08 -5.17
N ALA A 555 -33.07 -23.85 -6.47
CA ALA A 555 -33.70 -24.68 -7.50
C ALA A 555 -33.23 -26.14 -7.43
N ALA A 556 -31.94 -26.37 -7.13
CA ALA A 556 -31.36 -27.69 -6.89
C ALA A 556 -31.81 -28.34 -5.57
N ARG A 557 -32.53 -27.61 -4.70
CA ARG A 557 -32.92 -28.02 -3.33
C ARG A 557 -31.73 -28.28 -2.38
N THR A 558 -30.51 -27.91 -2.77
CA THR A 558 -29.28 -28.07 -1.97
C THR A 558 -28.90 -26.80 -1.21
N GLY A 559 -29.47 -25.65 -1.58
CA GLY A 559 -29.21 -24.35 -0.95
C GLY A 559 -29.71 -24.28 0.50
N GLY A 560 -28.78 -24.09 1.44
CA GLY A 560 -29.04 -24.01 2.89
C GLY A 560 -27.92 -24.60 3.73
N LEU A 561 -27.18 -25.57 3.19
CA LEU A 561 -26.05 -26.21 3.87
C LEU A 561 -24.93 -25.23 4.25
N THR A 562 -24.64 -24.23 3.41
CA THR A 562 -23.66 -23.19 3.73
C THR A 562 -24.01 -22.43 5.00
N GLN A 563 -25.31 -22.19 5.25
CA GLN A 563 -25.79 -21.57 6.48
C GLN A 563 -25.70 -22.51 7.70
N LEU A 564 -25.43 -23.80 7.51
CA LEU A 564 -25.25 -24.79 8.57
C LEU A 564 -23.78 -25.06 8.91
N PHE A 565 -22.84 -24.61 8.07
CA PHE A 565 -21.42 -24.79 8.35
C PHE A 565 -21.04 -24.10 9.65
N SER A 566 -20.43 -24.86 10.57
CA SER A 566 -19.76 -24.34 11.75
C SER A 566 -18.29 -24.07 11.47
N TYR A 567 -17.68 -24.82 10.55
CA TYR A 567 -16.27 -24.69 10.21
C TYR A 567 -16.06 -24.72 8.71
N ILE A 568 -15.10 -23.94 8.23
CA ILE A 568 -14.55 -24.07 6.88
C ILE A 568 -13.03 -24.09 6.96
N THR A 569 -12.40 -25.09 6.33
CA THR A 569 -10.94 -25.27 6.32
C THR A 569 -10.39 -25.23 4.90
N GLY A 570 -9.20 -24.65 4.76
CA GLY A 570 -8.51 -24.53 3.48
C GLY A 570 -6.99 -24.58 3.66
N LEU A 571 -6.30 -25.15 2.67
CA LEU A 571 -4.85 -25.03 2.52
C LEU A 571 -4.52 -24.78 1.04
N SER A 572 -3.31 -24.30 0.75
CA SER A 572 -2.89 -23.91 -0.59
C SER A 572 -3.95 -23.04 -1.27
N GLY A 573 -4.30 -23.31 -2.53
CA GLY A 573 -5.38 -22.62 -3.24
C GLY A 573 -6.75 -22.63 -2.54
N GLY A 574 -7.12 -23.69 -1.81
CA GLY A 574 -8.35 -23.71 -1.02
C GLY A 574 -8.30 -22.73 0.17
N GLY A 575 -7.13 -22.58 0.79
CA GLY A 575 -6.87 -21.57 1.81
C GLY A 575 -6.86 -20.16 1.23
N ALA A 576 -6.07 -19.94 0.17
CA ALA A 576 -5.81 -18.62 -0.38
C ALA A 576 -7.02 -18.01 -1.13
N VAL A 577 -7.74 -18.82 -1.92
CA VAL A 577 -8.79 -18.34 -2.85
C VAL A 577 -10.21 -18.64 -2.36
N THR A 578 -10.44 -19.71 -1.60
CA THR A 578 -11.77 -19.96 -1.03
C THR A 578 -11.89 -19.35 0.36
N VAL A 579 -11.11 -19.84 1.34
CA VAL A 579 -11.31 -19.48 2.75
C VAL A 579 -10.97 -18.02 3.02
N SER A 580 -9.77 -17.58 2.65
CA SER A 580 -9.34 -16.19 2.87
C SER A 580 -10.18 -15.19 2.08
N LEU A 581 -10.59 -15.52 0.85
CA LEU A 581 -11.39 -14.62 0.03
C LEU A 581 -12.83 -14.48 0.55
N LEU A 582 -13.44 -15.57 1.03
CA LEU A 582 -14.74 -15.52 1.71
C LEU A 582 -14.64 -14.69 3.00
N ALA A 583 -13.58 -14.89 3.79
CA ALA A 583 -13.35 -14.12 5.02
C ALA A 583 -13.19 -12.61 4.72
N ALA A 584 -12.37 -12.25 3.72
CA ALA A 584 -12.15 -10.87 3.28
C ALA A 584 -13.43 -10.19 2.77
N ASN A 585 -14.29 -10.95 2.08
CA ASN A 585 -15.57 -10.50 1.55
C ASN A 585 -16.74 -10.66 2.54
N ASN A 586 -16.45 -10.83 3.84
CA ASN A 586 -17.46 -10.96 4.90
C ASN A 586 -18.52 -12.05 4.59
N PHE A 587 -18.07 -13.16 4.01
CA PHE A 587 -18.86 -14.34 3.64
C PHE A 587 -20.08 -14.03 2.76
N THR A 588 -19.92 -13.09 1.83
CA THR A 588 -20.92 -12.78 0.80
C THR A 588 -21.20 -13.96 -0.14
N THR A 589 -22.10 -13.78 -1.12
CA THR A 589 -22.39 -14.79 -2.13
C THR A 589 -21.24 -14.92 -3.14
N THR A 590 -21.16 -16.04 -3.86
CA THR A 590 -20.16 -16.21 -4.93
C THR A 590 -20.26 -15.11 -6.00
N ASP A 591 -21.48 -14.62 -6.31
CA ASP A 591 -21.66 -13.46 -7.20
C ASP A 591 -21.09 -12.16 -6.61
N GLY A 592 -21.18 -12.00 -5.29
CA GLY A 592 -20.55 -10.88 -4.58
C GLY A 592 -19.03 -10.94 -4.66
N VAL A 593 -18.46 -12.13 -4.47
CA VAL A 593 -17.01 -12.37 -4.64
C VAL A 593 -16.58 -12.07 -6.08
N LYS A 594 -17.28 -12.59 -7.09
CA LYS A 594 -16.98 -12.30 -8.51
C LYS A 594 -17.07 -10.81 -8.88
N LYS A 595 -17.89 -10.03 -8.18
CA LYS A 595 -17.97 -8.58 -8.38
C LYS A 595 -16.83 -7.82 -7.70
N ALA A 596 -16.34 -8.34 -6.58
CA ALA A 596 -15.26 -7.72 -5.81
C ALA A 596 -13.86 -8.16 -6.27
N SER A 597 -13.76 -9.30 -6.95
CA SER A 597 -12.50 -9.95 -7.34
C SER A 597 -12.40 -10.11 -8.86
N ASN A 598 -11.28 -9.70 -9.45
CA ASN A 598 -11.02 -9.85 -10.88
C ASN A 598 -9.94 -10.92 -11.13
N PHE A 599 -10.38 -12.17 -11.33
CA PHE A 599 -9.48 -13.32 -11.57
C PHE A 599 -8.77 -13.30 -12.94
N SER A 600 -9.18 -12.40 -13.85
CA SER A 600 -8.52 -12.23 -15.15
C SER A 600 -7.21 -11.44 -15.05
N LEU A 601 -6.94 -10.81 -13.90
CA LEU A 601 -5.68 -10.12 -13.67
C LEU A 601 -4.59 -11.14 -13.34
N ASP A 602 -3.47 -11.05 -14.05
CA ASP A 602 -2.26 -11.83 -13.79
C ASP A 602 -1.56 -11.31 -12.53
N TYR A 603 -1.56 -12.14 -11.49
CA TYR A 603 -0.92 -11.79 -10.23
C TYR A 603 0.61 -11.71 -10.31
N THR A 604 1.24 -12.08 -11.44
CA THR A 604 2.69 -11.92 -11.66
C THR A 604 3.08 -10.64 -12.39
N SER A 605 2.09 -9.95 -12.98
CA SER A 605 2.28 -8.70 -13.73
C SER A 605 1.60 -7.49 -13.05
N GLY A 606 0.69 -7.75 -12.11
CA GLY A 606 -0.08 -6.73 -11.41
C GLY A 606 -1.24 -6.17 -12.24
N PRO A 607 -2.13 -5.37 -11.63
CA PRO A 607 -3.37 -4.91 -12.25
C PRO A 607 -3.17 -4.04 -13.50
N ASP A 608 -2.07 -3.28 -13.56
CA ASP A 608 -1.76 -2.37 -14.67
C ASP A 608 -0.87 -3.02 -15.76
N GLY A 609 -0.50 -4.29 -15.59
CA GLY A 609 0.47 -4.99 -16.44
C GLY A 609 1.91 -4.46 -16.32
N ASN A 610 2.17 -3.45 -15.47
CA ASN A 610 3.50 -2.94 -15.19
C ASN A 610 4.17 -3.75 -14.09
N GLN A 611 4.80 -4.84 -14.51
CA GLN A 611 5.48 -5.78 -13.62
C GLN A 611 6.52 -5.09 -12.72
N THR A 612 7.34 -4.17 -13.25
CA THR A 612 8.37 -3.48 -12.45
C THR A 612 7.77 -2.71 -11.29
N ALA A 613 6.75 -1.88 -11.54
CA ALA A 613 6.12 -1.08 -10.49
C ALA A 613 5.41 -1.96 -9.44
N PHE A 614 4.79 -3.05 -9.89
CA PHE A 614 4.14 -4.01 -9.02
C PHE A 614 5.13 -4.69 -8.07
N PHE A 615 6.25 -5.20 -8.59
CA PHE A 615 7.30 -5.80 -7.76
C PHE A 615 7.97 -4.77 -6.85
N THR A 616 8.26 -3.56 -7.34
CA THR A 616 8.82 -2.49 -6.50
C THR A 616 7.95 -2.24 -5.27
N THR A 617 6.62 -2.14 -5.44
CA THR A 617 5.69 -1.94 -4.31
C THR A 617 5.75 -3.10 -3.30
N ILE A 618 5.80 -4.34 -3.79
CA ILE A 618 5.86 -5.52 -2.92
C ILE A 618 7.18 -5.56 -2.13
N PHE A 619 8.30 -5.27 -2.78
CA PHE A 619 9.61 -5.21 -2.14
C PHE A 619 9.74 -4.03 -1.18
N GLU A 620 9.10 -2.89 -1.46
CA GLU A 620 9.00 -1.76 -0.52
C GLU A 620 8.24 -2.16 0.76
N ASN A 621 7.10 -2.84 0.64
CA ASN A 621 6.34 -3.35 1.79
C ASN A 621 7.15 -4.37 2.61
N MET A 622 7.90 -5.24 1.94
CA MET A 622 8.82 -6.18 2.61
C MET A 622 9.97 -5.43 3.31
N GLY A 623 10.54 -4.42 2.65
CA GLY A 623 11.54 -3.53 3.24
C GLY A 623 11.03 -2.87 4.51
N ALA A 624 9.80 -2.37 4.54
CA ALA A 624 9.20 -1.79 5.74
C ALA A 624 9.03 -2.81 6.89
N LYS A 625 8.74 -4.08 6.57
CA LYS A 625 8.67 -5.17 7.55
C LYS A 625 10.06 -5.51 8.10
N ASP A 626 11.08 -5.61 7.24
CA ASP A 626 12.47 -5.88 7.60
C ASP A 626 13.08 -4.73 8.44
N GLU A 627 12.83 -3.48 8.07
CA GLU A 627 13.21 -2.28 8.83
C GLU A 627 12.56 -2.22 10.23
N SER A 628 11.49 -3.00 10.46
CA SER A 628 10.81 -3.15 11.75
C SER A 628 11.33 -4.36 12.56
N ASP A 629 12.46 -4.94 12.17
CA ASP A 629 13.11 -6.13 12.76
C ASP A 629 12.24 -7.40 12.69
N PHE A 630 11.37 -7.51 11.67
CA PHE A 630 10.56 -8.72 11.45
C PHE A 630 11.07 -9.52 10.24
N PRO A 631 11.12 -10.86 10.33
CA PRO A 631 11.66 -11.68 9.26
C PRO A 631 10.81 -11.59 8.00
N VAL A 632 11.48 -11.53 6.85
CA VAL A 632 10.86 -11.53 5.52
C VAL A 632 11.22 -12.80 4.75
N SER A 633 10.36 -13.20 3.84
CA SER A 633 10.52 -14.41 3.03
C SER A 633 9.77 -14.29 1.71
N VAL A 634 9.94 -15.27 0.82
CA VAL A 634 9.17 -15.32 -0.42
C VAL A 634 7.65 -15.46 -0.17
N ALA A 635 7.24 -15.90 1.03
CA ALA A 635 5.82 -15.95 1.40
C ALA A 635 5.22 -14.54 1.51
N ASP A 636 6.00 -13.53 1.89
CA ASP A 636 5.56 -12.13 1.91
C ASP A 636 5.28 -11.63 0.48
N THR A 637 6.18 -11.93 -0.45
CA THR A 637 6.08 -11.55 -1.86
C THR A 637 4.87 -12.22 -2.53
N PHE A 638 4.80 -13.55 -2.40
CA PHE A 638 3.73 -14.35 -3.02
C PHE A 638 2.38 -14.09 -2.36
N GLY A 639 2.36 -13.82 -1.06
CA GLY A 639 1.16 -13.44 -0.34
C GLY A 639 0.50 -12.18 -0.88
N GLN A 640 1.32 -11.19 -1.24
CA GLN A 640 0.85 -9.94 -1.82
C GLN A 640 0.36 -10.10 -3.27
N PHE A 641 0.79 -11.13 -4.01
CA PHE A 641 0.19 -11.47 -5.31
C PHE A 641 -1.30 -11.77 -5.17
N TRP A 642 -1.72 -12.56 -4.19
CA TRP A 642 -3.15 -12.83 -3.97
C TRP A 642 -3.96 -11.59 -3.57
N GLY A 643 -3.27 -10.53 -3.11
CA GLY A 643 -3.86 -9.24 -2.79
C GLY A 643 -4.59 -8.60 -3.97
N ILE A 644 -4.19 -8.89 -5.21
CA ILE A 644 -4.83 -8.33 -6.41
C ILE A 644 -6.28 -8.83 -6.61
N TRP A 645 -6.66 -9.93 -5.96
CA TRP A 645 -8.01 -10.47 -5.99
C TRP A 645 -8.81 -10.17 -4.73
N LEU A 646 -8.20 -9.54 -3.72
CA LEU A 646 -8.92 -9.05 -2.54
C LEU A 646 -9.65 -7.74 -2.87
N PRO A 647 -10.74 -7.42 -2.14
CA PRO A 647 -11.28 -6.07 -2.16
C PRO A 647 -10.20 -5.06 -1.76
N GLU A 648 -10.19 -3.91 -2.42
CA GLU A 648 -9.14 -2.90 -2.26
C GLU A 648 -8.95 -2.44 -0.80
N ASP A 649 -10.04 -2.32 -0.04
CA ASP A 649 -10.00 -1.95 1.39
C ASP A 649 -9.53 -3.08 2.31
N LYS A 650 -9.32 -4.30 1.79
CA LYS A 650 -8.97 -5.51 2.55
C LYS A 650 -7.56 -6.00 2.32
N VAL A 651 -6.83 -5.50 1.32
CA VAL A 651 -5.48 -5.97 0.94
C VAL A 651 -4.53 -6.06 2.14
N TYR A 652 -4.57 -5.08 3.04
CA TYR A 652 -3.71 -5.02 4.23
C TYR A 652 -4.45 -5.20 5.57
N SER A 653 -5.67 -5.75 5.52
CA SER A 653 -6.43 -6.06 6.74
C SER A 653 -5.93 -7.34 7.41
N ASN A 654 -6.20 -7.46 8.71
CA ASN A 654 -5.78 -8.62 9.49
C ASN A 654 -6.87 -9.71 9.41
N TYR A 655 -6.45 -10.97 9.41
CA TYR A 655 -7.35 -12.11 9.45
C TYR A 655 -8.23 -12.08 10.70
N SER A 656 -7.70 -11.64 11.84
CA SER A 656 -8.44 -11.47 13.10
C SER A 656 -9.51 -10.38 13.07
N ASP A 657 -9.52 -9.48 12.09
CA ASP A 657 -10.52 -8.41 11.97
C ASP A 657 -11.94 -8.96 11.69
N ILE A 658 -12.07 -10.22 11.25
CA ILE A 658 -13.38 -10.89 11.12
C ILE A 658 -14.14 -10.95 12.46
N THR A 659 -13.45 -10.83 13.59
CA THR A 659 -14.05 -10.82 14.93
C THR A 659 -14.63 -9.47 15.32
N ALA A 660 -14.40 -8.41 14.54
CA ALA A 660 -14.93 -7.09 14.79
C ALA A 660 -16.46 -7.08 14.83
N LYS A 661 -17.05 -6.16 15.61
CA LYS A 661 -18.51 -6.08 15.77
C LYS A 661 -19.22 -5.87 14.43
N ASN A 662 -20.36 -6.53 14.25
CA ASN A 662 -21.24 -6.45 13.07
C ASN A 662 -20.68 -7.09 11.78
N THR A 663 -19.63 -7.89 11.87
CA THR A 663 -19.21 -8.80 10.79
C THR A 663 -20.11 -10.04 10.76
N ALA A 664 -20.18 -10.74 9.62
CA ALA A 664 -20.92 -12.00 9.51
C ALA A 664 -20.39 -13.05 10.50
N PHE A 665 -19.08 -13.09 10.75
CA PHE A 665 -18.49 -14.00 11.72
C PHE A 665 -18.87 -13.67 13.17
N SER A 666 -18.77 -12.39 13.59
CA SER A 666 -19.12 -11.97 14.96
C SER A 666 -20.61 -12.04 15.25
N LEU A 667 -21.47 -12.09 14.22
CA LEU A 667 -22.92 -12.30 14.37
C LEU A 667 -23.31 -13.79 14.41
N GLY A 668 -22.37 -14.69 14.14
CA GLY A 668 -22.61 -16.11 13.99
C GLY A 668 -23.28 -16.49 12.66
N ASP A 669 -23.25 -15.62 11.65
CA ASP A 669 -23.84 -15.86 10.33
C ASP A 669 -22.89 -16.60 9.38
N ALA A 670 -21.59 -16.48 9.60
CA ALA A 670 -20.54 -17.21 8.88
C ALA A 670 -20.00 -18.40 9.69
N PRO A 671 -19.39 -19.43 9.04
CA PRO A 671 -18.59 -20.45 9.73
C PRO A 671 -17.25 -19.91 10.22
N MET A 672 -16.57 -20.63 11.12
CA MET A 672 -15.20 -20.31 11.50
C MET A 672 -14.22 -20.69 10.39
N PRO A 673 -13.49 -19.71 9.82
CA PRO A 673 -12.54 -19.98 8.76
C PRO A 673 -11.18 -20.39 9.35
N ILE A 674 -10.59 -21.45 8.83
CA ILE A 674 -9.32 -22.01 9.30
C ILE A 674 -8.42 -22.24 8.08
N VAL A 675 -7.30 -21.55 8.04
CA VAL A 675 -6.24 -21.76 7.04
C VAL A 675 -5.14 -22.63 7.68
N CYS A 676 -4.67 -23.65 6.96
CA CYS A 676 -3.70 -24.60 7.48
C CYS A 676 -2.31 -24.44 6.87
N PHE A 677 -1.31 -24.50 7.73
CA PHE A 677 0.12 -24.50 7.39
C PHE A 677 0.80 -25.76 7.92
N ALA A 678 1.99 -26.06 7.42
CA ALA A 678 2.86 -27.10 7.92
C ALA A 678 4.11 -26.48 8.56
N ASP A 679 4.52 -27.01 9.70
CA ASP A 679 5.73 -26.60 10.40
C ASP A 679 6.96 -27.39 9.97
N VAL A 680 8.09 -26.70 9.94
CA VAL A 680 9.42 -27.26 9.77
C VAL A 680 10.29 -26.77 10.92
N ILE A 681 10.92 -27.70 11.64
CA ILE A 681 11.70 -27.38 12.83
C ILE A 681 13.19 -27.68 12.56
N PRO A 682 14.07 -26.65 12.55
CA PRO A 682 15.50 -26.83 12.40
C PRO A 682 16.10 -27.92 13.30
N GLY A 683 16.86 -28.84 12.70
CA GLY A 683 17.53 -29.94 13.40
C GLY A 683 16.60 -31.06 13.93
N LYS A 684 15.29 -30.97 13.70
CA LYS A 684 14.29 -32.00 14.12
C LYS A 684 13.48 -32.53 12.94
N SER A 685 13.13 -31.66 12.00
CA SER A 685 12.44 -32.06 10.78
C SER A 685 13.35 -32.92 9.89
N PRO A 686 12.78 -33.85 9.11
CA PRO A 686 13.53 -34.58 8.11
C PRO A 686 14.18 -33.66 7.07
N GLU A 687 15.34 -34.06 6.55
CA GLU A 687 16.13 -33.28 5.60
C GLU A 687 16.56 -34.11 4.37
N ILE A 688 16.73 -33.43 3.24
CA ILE A 688 17.37 -33.94 2.03
C ILE A 688 18.42 -32.91 1.58
N GLY A 689 19.71 -33.23 1.71
CA GLY A 689 20.78 -32.27 1.38
C GLY A 689 20.62 -30.93 2.10
N LYS A 690 20.32 -30.98 3.42
CA LYS A 690 20.00 -29.85 4.32
C LYS A 690 18.74 -29.04 4.01
N LEU A 691 18.02 -29.35 2.93
CA LEU A 691 16.66 -28.86 2.75
C LEU A 691 15.73 -29.65 3.68
N MET A 692 15.14 -28.94 4.63
CA MET A 692 14.15 -29.52 5.53
C MET A 692 12.80 -29.69 4.82
N TYR A 693 11.99 -30.65 5.28
CA TYR A 693 10.61 -30.78 4.83
C TYR A 693 9.69 -31.16 6.00
N PRO A 694 8.39 -30.87 5.91
CA PRO A 694 7.45 -31.25 6.96
C PRO A 694 7.47 -32.77 7.19
N GLY A 695 7.80 -33.18 8.42
CA GLY A 695 7.75 -34.59 8.81
C GLY A 695 6.32 -35.07 9.06
N PHE A 696 6.14 -36.40 9.17
CA PHE A 696 4.96 -36.95 9.84
C PHE A 696 5.03 -36.54 11.31
N ASN A 697 4.31 -35.46 11.61
CA ASN A 697 4.47 -34.57 12.73
C ASN A 697 4.61 -35.29 14.09
N LYS A 698 5.83 -35.28 14.67
CA LYS A 698 6.08 -35.78 16.05
C LYS A 698 5.90 -34.69 17.11
N SER A 699 6.01 -33.41 16.74
CA SER A 699 6.04 -32.24 17.63
C SER A 699 4.67 -31.76 18.10
N THR A 700 3.63 -31.88 17.26
CA THR A 700 2.30 -31.29 17.58
C THR A 700 1.18 -32.31 17.84
N ARG A 701 1.41 -33.61 17.59
CA ARG A 701 0.52 -34.77 17.88
C ARG A 701 -0.97 -34.47 18.12
N PHE A 702 -1.69 -33.78 17.24
CA PHE A 702 -3.11 -33.38 17.41
C PHE A 702 -3.49 -32.63 18.72
N ASN A 703 -2.60 -32.55 19.70
CA ASN A 703 -2.70 -31.82 20.94
C ASN A 703 -2.32 -30.37 20.63
N LEU A 704 -3.24 -29.69 19.94
CA LEU A 704 -3.11 -28.29 19.57
C LEU A 704 -3.14 -27.39 20.80
N ALA A 705 -1.96 -26.93 21.21
CA ALA A 705 -1.86 -25.75 22.03
C ALA A 705 -2.40 -24.55 21.22
N ALA A 706 -3.36 -23.82 21.76
CA ALA A 706 -4.01 -22.70 21.09
C ALA A 706 -3.38 -21.36 21.51
N TYR A 707 -3.20 -20.47 20.54
CA TYR A 707 -2.65 -19.14 20.73
C TYR A 707 -3.49 -18.12 19.95
N GLU A 708 -3.58 -16.88 20.44
CA GLU A 708 -4.44 -15.86 19.87
C GLU A 708 -3.87 -15.33 18.54
N THR A 709 -4.60 -15.54 17.44
CA THR A 709 -4.17 -15.22 16.06
C THR A 709 -3.71 -13.76 15.89
N LYS A 710 -4.38 -12.83 16.58
CA LYS A 710 -4.06 -11.40 16.52
C LYS A 710 -2.62 -11.07 16.94
N PHE A 711 -2.02 -11.93 17.77
CA PHE A 711 -0.71 -11.69 18.37
C PHE A 711 0.38 -12.64 17.85
N LEU A 712 0.19 -13.26 16.67
CA LEU A 712 1.06 -14.33 16.13
C LEU A 712 2.55 -13.97 16.05
N GLY A 713 2.90 -12.69 15.90
CA GLY A 713 4.29 -12.24 15.84
C GLY A 713 4.96 -12.02 17.20
N THR A 714 4.28 -12.31 18.31
CA THR A 714 4.82 -12.02 19.64
C THR A 714 5.85 -13.06 20.04
N SER A 715 6.99 -12.62 20.55
CA SER A 715 7.98 -13.50 21.15
C SER A 715 7.47 -14.08 22.48
N MET A 716 7.45 -15.41 22.56
CA MET A 716 6.93 -16.16 23.70
C MET A 716 8.03 -17.04 24.30
N THR A 717 7.89 -17.43 25.57
CA THR A 717 8.72 -18.47 26.19
C THR A 717 7.90 -19.15 27.28
N GLU A 718 8.01 -20.48 27.40
CA GLU A 718 7.28 -21.28 28.40
C GLU A 718 5.76 -20.99 28.42
N GLY A 719 5.18 -20.65 27.25
CA GLY A 719 3.75 -20.37 27.12
C GLY A 719 3.30 -18.95 27.49
N LYS A 720 4.22 -17.99 27.70
CA LYS A 720 3.92 -16.59 28.05
C LYS A 720 4.75 -15.59 27.24
N PRO A 721 4.31 -14.32 27.09
CA PRO A 721 5.12 -13.31 26.42
C PRO A 721 6.45 -13.10 27.12
N GLN A 722 7.56 -13.07 26.36
CA GLN A 722 8.89 -12.76 26.92
C GLN A 722 8.93 -11.34 27.48
N ASN A 723 8.30 -10.39 26.77
CA ASN A 723 8.13 -9.01 27.21
C ASN A 723 6.64 -8.62 27.18
N LYS A 724 6.06 -8.30 28.35
CA LYS A 724 4.64 -7.92 28.47
C LYS A 724 4.30 -6.57 27.82
N SER A 725 5.31 -5.75 27.53
CA SER A 725 5.14 -4.45 26.88
C SER A 725 5.25 -4.52 25.35
N GLU A 726 5.64 -5.66 24.79
CA GLU A 726 5.98 -5.83 23.36
C GLU A 726 5.29 -7.08 22.78
N CYS A 727 3.98 -6.99 22.60
CA CYS A 727 3.23 -7.89 21.74
C CYS A 727 3.20 -7.36 20.31
N VAL A 728 3.04 -8.23 19.32
CA VAL A 728 3.05 -7.85 17.91
C VAL A 728 1.70 -8.11 17.28
N GLN A 729 1.14 -7.09 16.63
CA GLN A 729 -0.08 -7.20 15.81
C GLN A 729 0.26 -7.08 14.33
N GLY A 730 -0.49 -7.76 13.46
CA GLY A 730 -0.28 -7.69 12.01
C GLY A 730 0.64 -8.77 11.44
N PHE A 731 0.94 -9.84 12.18
CA PHE A 731 1.48 -11.07 11.57
C PHE A 731 0.39 -11.94 10.93
N ASP A 732 -0.88 -11.61 11.19
CA ASP A 732 -2.04 -12.27 10.61
C ASP A 732 -2.62 -11.51 9.41
N LYS A 733 -1.83 -10.68 8.71
CA LYS A 733 -2.28 -10.02 7.48
C LYS A 733 -2.84 -11.03 6.50
N LEU A 734 -3.98 -10.72 5.87
CA LEU A 734 -4.61 -11.62 4.90
C LEU A 734 -3.64 -12.08 3.82
N THR A 735 -2.88 -11.16 3.24
CA THR A 735 -1.88 -11.44 2.21
C THR A 735 -0.75 -12.32 2.73
N LEU A 736 -0.19 -12.06 3.92
CA LEU A 736 0.83 -12.92 4.52
C LEU A 736 0.31 -14.35 4.80
N MET A 737 -0.93 -14.48 5.28
CA MET A 737 -1.57 -15.78 5.49
C MET A 737 -1.84 -16.52 4.17
N GLN A 738 -2.26 -15.81 3.12
CA GLN A 738 -2.42 -16.36 1.76
C GLN A 738 -1.08 -16.83 1.19
N GLY A 739 -0.01 -16.06 1.39
CA GLY A 739 1.34 -16.41 0.97
C GLY A 739 1.87 -17.63 1.70
N THR A 740 1.71 -17.65 3.02
CA THR A 740 2.14 -18.78 3.87
C THR A 740 1.40 -20.06 3.51
N THR A 741 0.08 -20.00 3.27
CA THR A 741 -0.67 -21.21 2.90
C THR A 741 -0.36 -21.70 1.49
N ALA A 742 0.06 -20.82 0.58
CA ALA A 742 0.23 -21.12 -0.85
C ALA A 742 1.69 -21.12 -1.31
N ASN A 743 2.66 -21.14 -0.39
CA ASN A 743 4.09 -21.17 -0.74
C ASN A 743 4.62 -22.55 -1.15
N ALA A 744 3.76 -23.51 -1.54
CA ALA A 744 4.17 -24.82 -2.07
C ALA A 744 5.08 -24.73 -3.30
N PHE A 745 5.07 -23.61 -4.02
CA PHE A 745 5.91 -23.38 -5.19
C PHE A 745 7.40 -23.48 -4.88
N THR A 746 7.80 -23.13 -3.65
CA THR A 746 9.17 -23.29 -3.16
C THR A 746 9.65 -24.74 -3.30
N ALA A 747 8.78 -25.71 -3.01
CA ALA A 747 9.08 -27.13 -3.18
C ALA A 747 9.00 -27.61 -4.64
N TRP A 748 8.22 -26.94 -5.52
CA TRP A 748 8.13 -27.34 -6.92
C TRP A 748 9.46 -27.19 -7.67
N PHE A 749 10.25 -26.16 -7.37
CA PHE A 749 11.60 -26.00 -7.93
C PHE A 749 12.48 -27.18 -7.57
N ILE A 750 12.48 -27.55 -6.28
CA ILE A 750 13.31 -28.63 -5.77
C ILE A 750 12.93 -29.96 -6.45
N ASP A 751 11.63 -30.21 -6.59
CA ASP A 751 11.10 -31.38 -7.30
C ASP A 751 11.50 -31.42 -8.77
N SER A 752 11.42 -30.28 -9.45
CA SER A 752 11.61 -30.18 -10.90
C SER A 752 13.09 -30.20 -11.29
N PHE A 753 13.95 -29.59 -10.49
CA PHE A 753 15.37 -29.37 -10.80
C PHE A 753 16.22 -30.58 -10.48
N TYR A 754 15.93 -31.25 -9.37
CA TYR A 754 16.76 -32.33 -8.86
C TYR A 754 16.09 -33.70 -8.99
N GLY A 755 14.84 -33.75 -9.44
CA GLY A 755 14.06 -34.99 -9.48
C GLY A 755 13.82 -35.59 -8.08
N ILE A 756 13.91 -34.76 -7.03
CA ILE A 756 13.72 -35.15 -5.64
C ILE A 756 12.26 -34.90 -5.28
N PRO A 757 11.42 -35.90 -5.00
CA PRO A 757 10.02 -35.68 -4.65
C PRO A 757 9.91 -35.19 -3.19
N VAL A 758 10.18 -33.91 -2.96
CA VAL A 758 9.92 -33.18 -1.72
C VAL A 758 8.45 -32.79 -1.67
N PHE A 759 7.87 -32.45 -2.82
CA PHE A 759 6.44 -32.26 -2.97
C PHE A 759 5.73 -33.60 -2.85
N ALA A 760 5.01 -33.71 -1.75
CA ALA A 760 4.32 -34.88 -1.27
C ALA A 760 3.37 -35.56 -2.28
N LYS A 761 2.92 -34.85 -3.33
CA LYS A 761 2.01 -35.39 -4.36
C LYS A 761 2.61 -36.53 -5.20
N ARG A 762 3.91 -36.84 -5.07
CA ARG A 762 4.59 -37.90 -5.82
C ARG A 762 5.18 -38.98 -4.89
N TRP A 763 4.34 -39.95 -4.53
CA TRP A 763 4.68 -41.33 -4.10
C TRP A 763 5.86 -41.53 -3.12
N LEU A 764 5.55 -42.06 -1.92
CA LEU A 764 6.50 -42.36 -0.83
C LEU A 764 7.73 -43.21 -1.22
N GLY A 765 7.67 -44.01 -2.27
CA GLY A 765 8.75 -44.93 -2.64
C GLY A 765 9.83 -44.37 -3.59
N LYS A 766 9.82 -43.07 -3.92
CA LYS A 766 10.87 -42.45 -4.79
C LYS A 766 11.67 -41.33 -4.13
N ARG A 767 11.64 -41.15 -2.81
CA ARG A 767 12.59 -40.23 -2.13
C ARG A 767 14.01 -40.77 -2.27
N GLN A 768 14.74 -40.31 -3.29
CA GLN A 768 16.15 -40.67 -3.47
C GLN A 768 17.01 -40.07 -2.36
N LYS A 769 18.01 -40.83 -1.91
CA LYS A 769 19.05 -40.35 -1.01
C LYS A 769 19.94 -39.37 -1.78
N VAL A 770 19.80 -38.08 -1.50
CA VAL A 770 20.65 -37.02 -2.06
C VAL A 770 21.91 -36.89 -1.21
N ASN A 771 22.99 -36.43 -1.83
CA ASN A 771 24.29 -36.26 -1.21
C ASN A 771 24.21 -35.34 0.04
N PRO A 772 24.65 -35.79 1.23
CA PRO A 772 24.51 -35.03 2.49
C PRO A 772 25.35 -33.74 2.60
N ASP A 773 26.26 -33.47 1.66
CA ASP A 773 27.23 -32.35 1.75
C ASP A 773 26.76 -31.02 1.10
N ILE A 774 25.48 -30.89 0.73
CA ILE A 774 24.96 -29.67 0.09
C ILE A 774 24.50 -28.68 1.18
N ASN A 775 25.18 -27.54 1.31
CA ASN A 775 24.80 -26.44 2.21
C ASN A 775 23.73 -25.51 1.62
N ASP A 776 23.77 -25.33 0.31
CA ASP A 776 22.82 -24.52 -0.45
C ASP A 776 22.49 -25.26 -1.74
N VAL A 777 21.22 -25.33 -2.10
CA VAL A 777 20.74 -26.21 -3.16
C VAL A 777 21.18 -25.63 -4.52
N PRO A 778 22.12 -26.25 -5.25
CA PRO A 778 22.80 -25.59 -6.38
C PRO A 778 21.88 -25.51 -7.60
N ILE A 779 21.28 -24.35 -7.84
CA ILE A 779 20.33 -24.11 -8.94
C ILE A 779 20.96 -24.57 -10.26
N PRO A 780 20.32 -25.50 -11.00
CA PRO A 780 20.81 -25.94 -12.30
C PRO A 780 20.93 -24.75 -13.26
N ARG A 781 21.98 -24.76 -14.09
CA ARG A 781 22.26 -23.61 -14.97
C ARG A 781 21.13 -23.27 -15.94
N ASP A 782 20.39 -24.29 -16.35
CA ASP A 782 19.21 -24.19 -17.22
C ASP A 782 17.96 -23.65 -16.52
N GLN A 783 18.00 -23.44 -15.20
CA GLN A 783 16.85 -23.02 -14.38
C GLN A 783 17.02 -21.62 -13.78
N TYR A 784 18.16 -20.94 -13.97
CA TYR A 784 18.33 -19.54 -13.52
C TYR A 784 17.37 -18.57 -14.21
N ASP A 785 16.89 -18.90 -15.40
CA ASP A 785 15.92 -18.09 -16.15
C ASP A 785 14.47 -18.38 -15.75
N ASN A 786 14.23 -19.30 -14.80
CA ASN A 786 12.89 -19.58 -14.30
C ASN A 786 12.40 -18.39 -13.45
N PRO A 787 11.28 -17.73 -13.80
CA PRO A 787 10.82 -16.52 -13.11
C PRO A 787 10.61 -16.69 -11.61
N LEU A 788 10.18 -17.88 -11.18
CA LEU A 788 9.94 -18.13 -9.76
C LEU A 788 11.24 -18.41 -9.00
N VAL A 789 12.28 -18.91 -9.67
CA VAL A 789 13.64 -19.02 -9.09
C VAL A 789 14.27 -17.66 -8.96
N GLN A 790 14.10 -16.80 -9.97
CA GLN A 790 14.53 -15.40 -9.91
C GLN A 790 13.88 -14.69 -8.74
N LEU A 791 12.58 -14.89 -8.52
CA LEU A 791 11.86 -14.31 -7.39
C LEU A 791 12.47 -14.68 -6.02
N VAL A 792 12.74 -15.98 -5.81
CA VAL A 792 13.35 -16.47 -4.56
C VAL A 792 14.78 -15.93 -4.42
N ASN A 793 15.56 -15.94 -5.50
CA ASN A 793 16.94 -15.47 -5.52
C ASN A 793 17.05 -13.96 -5.30
N GLU A 794 16.15 -13.18 -5.89
CA GLU A 794 16.05 -11.73 -5.66
C GLU A 794 15.65 -11.45 -4.22
N THR A 795 14.64 -12.13 -3.69
CA THR A 795 14.27 -12.02 -2.28
C THR A 795 15.46 -12.31 -1.36
N ALA A 796 16.19 -13.40 -1.62
CA ALA A 796 17.38 -13.76 -0.86
C ALA A 796 18.46 -12.67 -0.94
N MET A 797 18.74 -12.16 -2.15
CA MET A 797 19.75 -11.14 -2.40
C MET A 797 19.40 -9.78 -1.77
N TYR A 798 18.14 -9.33 -1.84
CA TYR A 798 17.72 -8.03 -1.32
C TYR A 798 17.73 -7.96 0.21
N PHE A 799 17.52 -9.09 0.89
CA PHE A 799 17.37 -9.15 2.35
C PHE A 799 18.51 -9.93 3.05
N ASP A 800 19.64 -10.14 2.36
CA ASP A 800 20.84 -10.84 2.89
C ASP A 800 20.51 -12.24 3.47
N LEU A 801 19.61 -12.97 2.80
CA LEU A 801 19.24 -14.34 3.15
C LEU A 801 19.92 -15.33 2.20
N THR A 802 20.09 -16.57 2.63
CA THR A 802 20.37 -17.68 1.71
C THR A 802 19.13 -18.07 0.92
N PHE A 803 19.31 -18.74 -0.21
CA PHE A 803 18.20 -19.27 -1.00
C PHE A 803 17.29 -20.17 -0.17
N ASN A 804 17.85 -20.98 0.75
CA ASN A 804 17.07 -21.87 1.62
C ASN A 804 16.30 -21.11 2.71
N GLU A 805 16.91 -20.09 3.32
CA GLU A 805 16.24 -19.26 4.34
C GLU A 805 15.02 -18.52 3.77
N SER A 806 15.10 -18.03 2.52
CA SER A 806 14.00 -17.29 1.90
C SER A 806 12.78 -18.14 1.52
N LEU A 807 12.89 -19.48 1.52
CA LEU A 807 11.78 -20.39 1.16
C LEU A 807 10.69 -20.47 2.23
N TRP A 808 11.04 -20.22 3.49
CA TRP A 808 10.17 -20.49 4.62
C TRP A 808 9.48 -19.22 5.08
N ALA A 809 8.18 -19.30 5.35
CA ALA A 809 7.49 -18.21 6.03
C ALA A 809 7.89 -18.26 7.51
N THR A 810 8.72 -17.31 7.95
CA THR A 810 9.26 -17.31 9.32
C THR A 810 8.36 -16.52 10.26
N TYR A 811 7.95 -17.16 11.35
CA TYR A 811 7.14 -16.56 12.40
C TYR A 811 7.88 -16.71 13.74
N PRO A 812 7.86 -15.71 14.62
CA PRO A 812 8.23 -15.90 16.02
C PRO A 812 7.46 -17.08 16.61
N ASN A 813 8.15 -18.00 17.29
CA ASN A 813 7.53 -19.23 17.76
C ASN A 813 6.70 -18.98 19.03
N PRO A 814 5.35 -19.03 18.98
CA PRO A 814 4.57 -18.89 20.19
C PRO A 814 4.84 -20.02 21.19
N PHE A 815 5.31 -21.19 20.73
CA PHE A 815 5.54 -22.40 21.51
C PHE A 815 6.99 -22.57 22.00
N GLU A 816 7.86 -21.56 21.88
CA GLU A 816 9.24 -21.64 22.33
C GLU A 816 9.33 -22.12 23.79
N ASP A 817 10.13 -23.17 24.02
CA ASP A 817 10.32 -23.86 25.30
C ASP A 817 9.04 -24.40 25.98
N TYR A 818 7.88 -24.38 25.30
CA TYR A 818 6.62 -24.87 25.86
C TYR A 818 6.60 -26.39 26.04
N ASN A 819 7.28 -27.13 25.16
CA ASN A 819 7.40 -28.58 25.25
C ASN A 819 8.78 -29.06 24.78
N LYS A 820 9.06 -30.36 24.97
CA LYS A 820 10.34 -30.99 24.58
C LYS A 820 10.70 -30.74 23.11
N ASP A 821 9.71 -30.76 22.22
CA ASP A 821 9.91 -30.64 20.78
C ASP A 821 10.09 -29.19 20.33
N MET A 822 9.78 -28.21 21.18
CA MET A 822 10.00 -26.77 20.95
C MET A 822 11.10 -26.15 21.82
N LYS A 823 11.84 -26.97 22.57
CA LYS A 823 12.97 -26.51 23.38
C LYS A 823 14.06 -25.86 22.51
N GLY A 824 14.41 -24.60 22.81
CA GLY A 824 15.41 -23.81 22.09
C GLY A 824 15.06 -23.47 20.65
N VAL A 825 13.76 -23.46 20.31
CA VAL A 825 13.26 -23.14 18.97
C VAL A 825 12.54 -21.79 19.04
N SER A 826 13.24 -20.71 18.69
CA SER A 826 12.73 -19.34 18.76
C SER A 826 11.82 -18.95 17.59
N GLU A 827 11.92 -19.65 16.47
CA GLU A 827 11.17 -19.36 15.24
C GLU A 827 10.48 -20.62 14.69
N LEU A 828 9.30 -20.42 14.11
CA LEU A 828 8.59 -21.42 13.32
C LEU A 828 8.79 -21.12 11.84
N LEU A 829 9.31 -22.11 11.11
CA LEU A 829 9.38 -22.08 9.66
C LEU A 829 8.10 -22.75 9.14
N LEU A 830 7.27 -21.98 8.45
CA LEU A 830 5.97 -22.41 7.94
C LEU A 830 5.96 -22.53 6.42
N VAL A 831 5.23 -23.55 5.95
CA VAL A 831 5.05 -23.84 4.52
C VAL A 831 3.62 -24.34 4.26
N ASP A 832 3.24 -24.42 2.99
CA ASP A 832 1.97 -24.93 2.51
C ASP A 832 1.68 -26.33 3.10
N GLY A 833 0.50 -26.47 3.69
CA GLY A 833 0.04 -27.69 4.35
C GLY A 833 0.07 -28.93 3.47
N SER A 834 -0.05 -28.78 2.15
CA SER A 834 -0.03 -29.90 1.19
C SER A 834 1.29 -30.66 1.16
N LEU A 835 2.39 -30.08 1.67
CA LEU A 835 3.68 -30.75 1.78
C LEU A 835 3.69 -31.85 2.87
N THR A 836 2.64 -31.94 3.69
CA THR A 836 2.49 -33.00 4.71
C THR A 836 1.92 -34.31 4.18
N LEU A 837 1.71 -34.45 2.86
CA LEU A 837 0.99 -35.55 2.20
C LEU A 837 -0.52 -35.51 2.38
N GLU A 838 -1.04 -34.46 3.02
CA GLU A 838 -2.48 -34.23 3.19
C GLU A 838 -2.87 -32.94 2.47
N SER A 839 -3.34 -33.04 1.23
CA SER A 839 -3.86 -31.86 0.50
C SER A 839 -5.26 -31.46 0.96
N ASN A 840 -5.95 -32.29 1.73
CA ASN A 840 -7.23 -31.96 2.36
C ASN A 840 -6.99 -31.55 3.83
N PRO A 841 -7.32 -30.30 4.22
CA PRO A 841 -7.15 -29.81 5.59
C PRO A 841 -8.23 -30.36 6.54
N LEU A 842 -8.28 -31.68 6.71
CA LEU A 842 -9.29 -32.36 7.54
C LEU A 842 -8.89 -32.42 9.02
N ARG A 843 -7.60 -32.29 9.34
CA ARG A 843 -7.09 -32.39 10.72
C ARG A 843 -7.79 -31.45 11.70
N PRO A 844 -8.06 -30.15 11.38
CA PRO A 844 -8.82 -29.29 12.27
C PRO A 844 -10.28 -29.74 12.45
N LEU A 845 -10.86 -30.42 11.46
CA LEU A 845 -12.27 -30.83 11.49
C LEU A 845 -12.49 -32.13 12.29
N ILE A 846 -11.47 -32.95 12.47
CA ILE A 846 -11.58 -34.24 13.17
C ILE A 846 -11.13 -34.18 14.62
N ILE A 847 -10.92 -32.97 15.17
CA ILE A 847 -10.64 -32.78 16.60
C ILE A 847 -11.87 -33.25 17.40
N PRO A 848 -11.73 -34.23 18.33
CA PRO A 848 -12.86 -34.80 19.04
C PRO A 848 -13.75 -33.77 19.77
N ASP A 849 -13.16 -32.73 20.37
CA ASP A 849 -13.88 -31.68 21.09
C ASP A 849 -14.82 -30.84 20.22
N ARG A 850 -14.56 -30.76 18.91
CA ARG A 850 -15.44 -30.07 17.96
C ARG A 850 -16.69 -30.88 17.62
N LYS A 851 -16.68 -32.19 17.86
CA LYS A 851 -17.85 -33.09 17.74
C LYS A 851 -18.58 -33.00 16.39
N LEU A 852 -17.84 -32.89 15.28
CA LEU A 852 -18.46 -32.79 13.95
C LEU A 852 -19.34 -34.00 13.65
N ASP A 853 -20.52 -33.73 13.08
CA ASP A 853 -21.48 -34.75 12.64
C ASP A 853 -21.25 -35.11 11.17
N LEU A 854 -20.95 -34.09 10.35
CA LEU A 854 -20.71 -34.20 8.91
C LEU A 854 -19.49 -33.35 8.52
N ILE A 855 -18.60 -33.95 7.73
CA ILE A 855 -17.51 -33.26 7.06
C ILE A 855 -17.73 -33.40 5.55
N ILE A 856 -17.77 -32.29 4.84
CA ILE A 856 -17.78 -32.25 3.38
C ILE A 856 -16.36 -31.91 2.92
N ALA A 857 -15.74 -32.78 2.14
CA ALA A 857 -14.39 -32.60 1.61
C ALA A 857 -14.45 -32.43 0.09
N TYR A 858 -14.20 -31.21 -0.39
CA TYR A 858 -13.98 -30.96 -1.81
C TYR A 858 -12.49 -31.09 -2.13
N GLU A 859 -12.17 -32.03 -3.02
CA GLU A 859 -10.81 -32.35 -3.39
C GLU A 859 -10.59 -32.06 -4.88
N ALA A 860 -9.63 -31.21 -5.19
CA ALA A 860 -9.15 -30.90 -6.52
C ALA A 860 -7.61 -30.98 -6.55
N SER A 861 -7.10 -32.08 -5.98
CA SER A 861 -5.69 -32.44 -6.03
C SER A 861 -5.29 -32.94 -7.42
N SER A 862 -3.98 -33.16 -7.62
CA SER A 862 -3.41 -33.58 -8.90
C SER A 862 -2.62 -34.87 -8.72
N ASP A 863 -3.29 -35.92 -8.22
CA ASP A 863 -2.67 -37.17 -7.78
C ASP A 863 -2.64 -38.26 -8.86
N ALA A 864 -3.33 -38.03 -9.98
CA ALA A 864 -3.46 -38.95 -11.10
C ALA A 864 -3.07 -38.31 -12.44
N PRO A 865 -2.91 -39.10 -13.51
CA PRO A 865 -2.74 -38.57 -14.88
C PRO A 865 -3.80 -37.52 -15.23
N ASN A 866 -3.41 -36.56 -16.06
CA ASN A 866 -4.23 -35.39 -16.43
C ASN A 866 -4.62 -34.50 -15.23
N SER A 867 -3.89 -34.57 -14.11
CA SER A 867 -4.14 -33.77 -12.90
C SER A 867 -5.48 -34.05 -12.23
N TRP A 868 -6.00 -35.28 -12.34
CA TRP A 868 -7.22 -35.70 -11.65
C TRP A 868 -6.96 -36.24 -10.23
N VAL A 869 -8.06 -36.42 -9.50
CA VAL A 869 -8.07 -36.93 -8.12
C VAL A 869 -8.20 -38.47 -8.12
N ASN A 870 -7.49 -39.14 -7.21
CA ASN A 870 -7.60 -40.60 -7.03
C ASN A 870 -7.86 -41.04 -5.57
N GLY A 871 -8.01 -40.10 -4.63
CA GLY A 871 -8.31 -40.37 -3.22
C GLY A 871 -7.09 -40.60 -2.31
N THR A 872 -5.86 -40.44 -2.82
CA THR A 872 -4.63 -40.60 -2.03
C THR A 872 -4.63 -39.73 -0.76
N ASN A 873 -5.09 -38.48 -0.83
CA ASN A 873 -5.07 -37.57 0.32
C ASN A 873 -6.02 -38.01 1.45
N LEU A 874 -7.17 -38.61 1.13
CA LEU A 874 -8.08 -39.15 2.14
C LEU A 874 -7.46 -40.32 2.89
N ILE A 875 -6.74 -41.19 2.18
CA ILE A 875 -6.03 -42.32 2.79
C ILE A 875 -4.94 -41.80 3.74
N ASN A 876 -4.17 -40.80 3.31
CA ASN A 876 -3.14 -40.20 4.15
C ASN A 876 -3.74 -39.59 5.43
N THR A 877 -4.87 -38.88 5.30
CA THR A 877 -5.60 -38.35 6.47
C THR A 877 -6.03 -39.49 7.41
N ALA A 878 -6.56 -40.59 6.88
CA ALA A 878 -6.98 -41.74 7.68
C ALA A 878 -5.81 -42.40 8.43
N LEU A 879 -4.65 -42.50 7.77
CA LEU A 879 -3.42 -43.02 8.37
C LEU A 879 -2.95 -42.11 9.52
N THR A 880 -2.92 -40.80 9.30
CA THR A 880 -2.52 -39.82 10.32
C THR A 880 -3.51 -39.80 11.49
N ALA A 881 -4.82 -39.84 11.23
CA ALA A 881 -5.84 -39.93 12.27
C ALA A 881 -5.68 -41.19 13.14
N SER A 882 -5.39 -42.33 12.51
CA SER A 882 -5.10 -43.59 13.21
C SER A 882 -3.86 -43.49 14.12
N GLN A 883 -2.77 -42.86 13.63
CA GLN A 883 -1.58 -42.60 14.45
C GLN A 883 -1.87 -41.67 15.65
N GLY A 884 -2.81 -40.74 15.49
CA GLY A 884 -3.28 -39.84 16.54
C GLY A 884 -4.35 -40.44 17.46
N ASN A 885 -4.78 -41.69 17.24
CA ASN A 885 -5.92 -42.31 17.90
C ASN A 885 -7.22 -41.48 17.81
N ILE A 886 -7.45 -40.84 16.66
CA ILE A 886 -8.63 -40.02 16.38
C ILE A 886 -9.62 -40.82 15.54
N PRO A 887 -10.91 -40.86 15.93
CA PRO A 887 -11.94 -41.52 15.14
C PRO A 887 -12.06 -40.91 13.74
N PHE A 888 -11.89 -41.75 12.71
CA PHE A 888 -12.04 -41.36 11.32
C PHE A 888 -12.71 -42.48 10.50
N PRO A 889 -13.53 -42.18 9.48
CA PRO A 889 -14.12 -43.20 8.62
C PRO A 889 -13.07 -44.09 7.97
N LYS A 890 -13.42 -45.36 7.74
CA LYS A 890 -12.60 -46.26 6.92
C LYS A 890 -12.63 -45.76 5.47
N ILE A 891 -11.45 -45.58 4.88
CA ILE A 891 -11.27 -45.18 3.49
C ILE A 891 -10.71 -46.36 2.69
N PRO A 892 -11.26 -46.69 1.50
CA PRO A 892 -10.70 -47.70 0.60
C PRO A 892 -9.33 -47.28 0.06
N ASP A 893 -8.53 -48.24 -0.40
CA ASP A 893 -7.30 -47.96 -1.14
C ASP A 893 -7.58 -47.34 -2.53
N VAL A 894 -6.54 -46.76 -3.14
CA VAL A 894 -6.65 -46.06 -4.44
C VAL A 894 -7.17 -46.96 -5.56
N ASN A 895 -6.75 -48.24 -5.60
CA ASN A 895 -7.19 -49.16 -6.64
C ASN A 895 -8.69 -49.43 -6.50
N THR A 896 -9.18 -49.60 -5.27
CA THR A 896 -10.61 -49.73 -4.98
C THR A 896 -11.39 -48.47 -5.38
N ILE A 897 -10.90 -47.27 -5.03
CA ILE A 897 -11.55 -45.99 -5.39
C ILE A 897 -11.73 -45.86 -6.90
N VAL A 898 -10.67 -46.11 -7.65
CA VAL A 898 -10.68 -45.98 -9.12
C VAL A 898 -11.47 -47.12 -9.77
N ALA A 899 -11.35 -48.36 -9.28
CA ALA A 899 -12.11 -49.50 -9.79
C ALA A 899 -13.63 -49.37 -9.62
N GLN A 900 -14.06 -48.70 -8.54
CA GLN A 900 -15.48 -48.44 -8.26
C GLN A 900 -15.95 -47.08 -8.77
N ASN A 901 -15.13 -46.36 -9.53
CA ASN A 901 -15.43 -45.05 -10.09
C ASN A 901 -15.81 -43.98 -9.03
N LEU A 902 -15.31 -44.14 -7.80
CA LEU A 902 -15.61 -43.22 -6.70
C LEU A 902 -14.93 -41.86 -6.88
N SER A 903 -13.84 -41.79 -7.66
CA SER A 903 -13.18 -40.54 -8.04
C SER A 903 -13.98 -39.67 -9.02
N PHE A 904 -15.10 -40.17 -9.55
CA PHE A 904 -15.96 -39.46 -10.51
C PHE A 904 -17.33 -39.07 -9.93
N GLN A 905 -17.58 -39.36 -8.65
CA GLN A 905 -18.88 -39.09 -8.02
C GLN A 905 -18.79 -38.79 -6.52
N PRO A 906 -19.73 -37.97 -5.99
CA PRO A 906 -19.93 -37.82 -4.56
C PRO A 906 -20.08 -39.16 -3.85
N THR A 907 -19.37 -39.34 -2.73
CA THR A 907 -19.41 -40.60 -1.97
C THR A 907 -19.40 -40.34 -0.47
N PHE A 908 -20.26 -41.03 0.28
CA PHE A 908 -20.22 -41.01 1.75
C PHE A 908 -19.31 -42.12 2.30
N PHE A 909 -18.57 -41.81 3.37
CA PHE A 909 -17.78 -42.75 4.15
C PHE A 909 -18.19 -42.69 5.62
N GLY A 910 -18.26 -43.86 6.26
CA GLY A 910 -18.54 -43.97 7.70
C GLY A 910 -20.03 -43.97 8.06
N CYS A 911 -20.93 -44.35 7.15
CA CYS A 911 -22.37 -44.35 7.45
C CYS A 911 -22.77 -45.31 8.59
N ASN A 912 -22.04 -46.40 8.77
CA ASN A 912 -22.26 -47.37 9.85
C ASN A 912 -21.19 -47.27 10.95
N ALA A 913 -20.43 -46.17 10.99
CA ALA A 913 -19.34 -46.00 11.94
C ALA A 913 -19.85 -45.72 13.37
N SER A 914 -18.93 -45.85 14.34
CA SER A 914 -19.19 -45.60 15.76
C SER A 914 -19.69 -44.16 16.01
N THR A 915 -20.31 -43.94 17.17
CA THR A 915 -20.93 -42.64 17.46
C THR A 915 -19.96 -41.46 17.52
N SER A 916 -18.68 -41.72 17.76
CA SER A 916 -17.59 -40.76 17.81
C SER A 916 -16.95 -40.45 16.44
N THR A 917 -17.32 -41.18 15.38
CA THR A 917 -16.76 -40.99 14.04
C THR A 917 -17.68 -40.08 13.21
N PRO A 918 -17.17 -38.97 12.64
CA PRO A 918 -17.97 -38.10 11.78
C PRO A 918 -18.33 -38.81 10.47
N LEU A 919 -19.49 -38.47 9.89
CA LEU A 919 -19.80 -38.84 8.51
C LEU A 919 -18.94 -37.99 7.56
N LEU A 920 -18.30 -38.60 6.57
CA LEU A 920 -17.51 -37.88 5.56
C LEU A 920 -18.21 -37.96 4.21
N LEU A 921 -18.51 -36.81 3.60
CA LEU A 921 -18.91 -36.69 2.20
C LEU A 921 -17.70 -36.22 1.40
N TRP A 922 -17.26 -37.03 0.44
CA TRP A 922 -16.17 -36.68 -0.47
C TRP A 922 -16.72 -36.22 -1.81
N LEU A 923 -16.24 -35.07 -2.27
CA LEU A 923 -16.57 -34.44 -3.55
C LEU A 923 -15.28 -34.31 -4.38
N PRO A 924 -14.90 -35.34 -5.14
CA PRO A 924 -13.72 -35.28 -5.99
C PRO A 924 -13.98 -34.40 -7.22
N ASN A 925 -13.01 -33.56 -7.58
CA ASN A 925 -13.03 -32.81 -8.81
C ASN A 925 -12.88 -33.75 -9.99
N ALA A 926 -13.88 -33.72 -10.85
CA ALA A 926 -14.02 -34.55 -12.02
C ALA A 926 -14.76 -33.74 -13.10
N PRO A 927 -14.61 -34.08 -14.39
CA PRO A 927 -15.33 -33.38 -15.44
C PRO A 927 -16.81 -33.75 -15.43
N TRP A 928 -17.67 -32.80 -15.08
CA TRP A 928 -19.13 -32.91 -15.10
C TRP A 928 -19.71 -32.08 -16.24
N THR A 929 -19.42 -30.78 -16.26
CA THR A 929 -19.83 -29.86 -17.34
C THR A 929 -18.70 -29.54 -18.30
N GLY A 930 -17.46 -29.53 -17.82
CA GLY A 930 -16.28 -29.26 -18.62
C GLY A 930 -15.01 -29.75 -17.94
N TYR A 931 -13.88 -29.60 -18.63
CA TYR A 931 -12.58 -29.93 -18.09
C TYR A 931 -12.10 -28.77 -17.20
N THR A 932 -11.79 -29.08 -15.94
CA THR A 932 -11.37 -28.07 -14.93
C THR A 932 -10.03 -28.39 -14.31
N ASN A 933 -9.29 -29.34 -14.89
CA ASN A 933 -7.94 -29.74 -14.50
C ASN A 933 -6.88 -28.73 -14.98
N HIS A 934 -7.12 -27.45 -14.72
CA HIS A 934 -6.18 -26.36 -15.00
C HIS A 934 -4.86 -26.57 -14.26
N SER A 935 -3.77 -26.05 -14.83
CA SER A 935 -2.48 -26.09 -14.15
C SER A 935 -2.57 -25.32 -12.83
N TYR A 936 -2.01 -25.90 -11.77
CA TYR A 936 -1.89 -25.22 -10.49
C TYR A 936 -0.98 -23.97 -10.55
N THR A 937 -0.16 -23.82 -11.60
CA THR A 937 0.69 -22.65 -11.86
C THR A 937 -0.02 -21.55 -12.65
N GLN A 938 -1.28 -21.74 -13.05
CA GLN A 938 -2.01 -20.73 -13.82
C GLN A 938 -2.25 -19.48 -12.96
N THR A 939 -1.84 -18.32 -13.50
CA THR A 939 -1.79 -17.06 -12.75
C THR A 939 -2.98 -16.14 -12.99
N GLN A 940 -3.78 -16.42 -14.02
CA GLN A 940 -5.01 -15.69 -14.37
C GLN A 940 -6.05 -16.64 -14.97
N PHE A 941 -7.33 -16.33 -14.82
CA PHE A 941 -8.45 -17.12 -15.35
C PHE A 941 -9.41 -16.19 -16.08
N THR A 942 -9.80 -16.57 -17.29
CA THR A 942 -10.81 -15.79 -18.03
C THR A 942 -12.18 -16.01 -17.42
N SER A 943 -13.13 -15.09 -17.69
CA SER A 943 -14.48 -15.18 -17.11
C SER A 943 -15.15 -16.53 -17.41
N ASN A 944 -14.95 -17.08 -18.60
CA ASN A 944 -15.47 -18.39 -18.98
C ASN A 944 -14.83 -19.53 -18.18
N GLN A 945 -13.50 -19.48 -17.97
CA GLN A 945 -12.81 -20.48 -17.14
C GLN A 945 -13.26 -20.43 -15.69
N VAL A 946 -13.47 -19.23 -15.14
CA VAL A 946 -14.06 -19.05 -13.80
C VAL A 946 -15.46 -19.66 -13.75
N ASP A 947 -16.30 -19.36 -14.74
CA ASP A 947 -17.68 -19.85 -14.80
C ASP A 947 -17.74 -21.38 -14.91
N ILE A 948 -16.93 -21.98 -15.79
CA ILE A 948 -16.84 -23.44 -15.93
C ILE A 948 -16.32 -24.09 -14.64
N ALA A 949 -15.32 -23.52 -13.98
CA ALA A 949 -14.79 -24.05 -12.72
C ALA A 949 -15.86 -24.05 -11.60
N LEU A 950 -16.59 -22.94 -11.47
CA LEU A 950 -17.69 -22.80 -10.51
C LEU A 950 -18.84 -23.76 -10.82
N GLU A 951 -19.27 -23.81 -12.08
CA GLU A 951 -20.38 -24.63 -12.54
C GLU A 951 -20.06 -26.12 -12.40
N ASN A 952 -18.85 -26.55 -12.78
CA ASN A 952 -18.45 -27.94 -12.67
C ASN A 952 -18.50 -28.42 -11.21
N ALA A 953 -17.91 -27.65 -10.29
CA ALA A 953 -17.95 -27.96 -8.86
C ALA A 953 -19.39 -27.89 -8.29
N PHE A 954 -20.22 -26.97 -8.80
CA PHE A 954 -21.64 -26.93 -8.47
C PHE A 954 -22.35 -28.22 -8.86
N GLN A 955 -22.10 -28.74 -10.07
CA GLN A 955 -22.71 -29.99 -10.53
C GLN A 955 -22.20 -31.20 -9.75
N VAL A 956 -20.91 -31.24 -9.37
CA VAL A 956 -20.38 -32.28 -8.46
C VAL A 956 -21.16 -32.27 -7.14
N ALA A 957 -21.28 -31.11 -6.48
CA ALA A 957 -21.93 -31.00 -5.17
C ALA A 957 -23.45 -31.28 -5.21
N THR A 958 -24.12 -30.92 -6.31
CA THR A 958 -25.56 -31.14 -6.50
C THR A 958 -25.91 -32.46 -7.20
N TYR A 959 -24.89 -33.29 -7.49
CA TYR A 959 -25.01 -34.55 -8.22
C TYR A 959 -25.76 -34.39 -9.55
N GLY A 960 -25.32 -33.39 -10.33
CA GLY A 960 -25.87 -33.01 -11.62
C GLY A 960 -27.21 -32.29 -11.49
N ASN A 961 -27.37 -31.42 -10.49
CA ASN A 961 -28.63 -30.75 -10.18
C ASN A 961 -29.79 -31.75 -9.97
N GLY A 962 -29.48 -32.89 -9.32
CA GLY A 962 -30.43 -34.00 -9.11
C GLY A 962 -30.77 -34.82 -10.36
N SER A 963 -30.13 -34.59 -11.51
CA SER A 963 -30.37 -35.39 -12.73
C SER A 963 -29.87 -36.84 -12.63
N VAL A 964 -28.85 -37.08 -11.80
CA VAL A 964 -28.30 -38.43 -11.59
C VAL A 964 -29.08 -39.17 -10.50
N ASP A 965 -29.46 -38.50 -9.42
CA ASP A 965 -30.40 -39.00 -8.41
C ASP A 965 -31.26 -37.84 -7.88
N GLU A 966 -32.56 -37.89 -8.15
CA GLU A 966 -33.54 -36.89 -7.74
C GLU A 966 -33.67 -36.76 -6.20
N ASN A 967 -33.23 -37.78 -5.46
CA ASN A 967 -33.24 -37.83 -4.01
C ASN A 967 -31.95 -37.25 -3.39
N TRP A 968 -30.94 -36.91 -4.18
CA TRP A 968 -29.66 -36.40 -3.68
C TRP A 968 -29.80 -35.20 -2.71
N PRO A 969 -30.68 -34.21 -2.95
CA PRO A 969 -30.87 -33.11 -2.00
C PRO A 969 -31.37 -33.59 -0.62
N ALA A 970 -32.23 -34.62 -0.59
CA ALA A 970 -32.66 -35.24 0.65
C ALA A 970 -31.50 -35.99 1.31
N CYS A 971 -30.64 -36.67 0.54
CA CYS A 971 -29.46 -37.36 1.07
C CYS A 971 -28.48 -36.40 1.77
N LEU A 972 -28.24 -35.22 1.19
CA LEU A 972 -27.44 -34.16 1.80
C LEU A 972 -28.06 -33.66 3.12
N ALA A 973 -29.38 -33.45 3.13
CA ALA A 973 -30.09 -33.03 4.33
C ALA A 973 -30.05 -34.10 5.43
N CYS A 974 -30.26 -35.37 5.07
CA CYS A 974 -30.13 -36.53 5.95
C CYS A 974 -28.72 -36.64 6.54
N ALA A 975 -27.68 -36.41 5.74
CA ALA A 975 -26.30 -36.40 6.21
C ALA A 975 -26.06 -35.30 7.25
N ALA A 976 -26.61 -34.10 7.03
CA ALA A 976 -26.45 -32.98 7.94
C ALA A 976 -27.10 -33.23 9.31
N ILE A 977 -28.30 -33.82 9.35
CA ILE A 977 -29.04 -34.04 10.61
C ILE A 977 -28.79 -35.40 11.26
N LYS A 978 -27.99 -36.28 10.66
CA LYS A 978 -27.77 -37.64 11.17
C LYS A 978 -27.34 -37.68 12.63
N GLY A 979 -26.38 -36.83 13.00
CA GLY A 979 -25.85 -36.78 14.36
C GLY A 979 -26.83 -36.19 15.38
N SER A 980 -27.58 -35.15 14.99
CA SER A 980 -28.58 -34.50 15.85
C SER A 980 -29.83 -35.37 16.04
N LEU A 981 -30.29 -36.09 15.01
CA LEU A 981 -31.38 -37.07 15.15
C LEU A 981 -31.06 -38.11 16.23
N ARG A 982 -29.82 -38.62 16.22
CA ARG A 982 -29.34 -39.55 17.24
C ARG A 982 -29.30 -38.93 18.64
N ARG A 983 -28.81 -37.69 18.79
CA ARG A 983 -28.79 -36.99 20.09
C ARG A 983 -30.19 -36.79 20.67
N LEU A 984 -31.17 -36.57 19.80
CA LEU A 984 -32.57 -36.34 20.16
C LEU A 984 -33.40 -37.63 20.28
N ASP A 985 -32.79 -38.81 20.08
CA ASP A 985 -33.47 -40.11 20.07
C ASP A 985 -34.65 -40.15 19.08
N ILE A 986 -34.42 -39.61 17.87
CA ILE A 986 -35.39 -39.62 16.75
C ILE A 986 -34.93 -40.65 15.73
N GLU A 987 -35.82 -41.59 15.39
CA GLU A 987 -35.56 -42.58 14.35
C GLU A 987 -35.25 -41.92 13.00
N MET A 988 -34.26 -42.48 12.30
CA MET A 988 -33.85 -41.99 10.99
C MET A 988 -34.97 -42.24 9.96
N PRO A 989 -35.36 -41.24 9.16
CA PRO A 989 -36.37 -41.44 8.11
C PRO A 989 -35.93 -42.49 7.10
N ARG A 990 -36.88 -43.30 6.59
CA ARG A 990 -36.58 -44.37 5.61
C ARG A 990 -35.85 -43.86 4.36
N GLN A 991 -36.20 -42.66 3.87
CA GLN A 991 -35.50 -42.06 2.72
C GLN A 991 -34.02 -41.77 3.02
N CYS A 992 -33.68 -41.45 4.28
CA CYS A 992 -32.30 -41.26 4.70
C CYS A 992 -31.53 -42.58 4.72
N GLU A 993 -32.15 -43.67 5.16
CA GLU A 993 -31.55 -45.01 5.10
C GLU A 993 -31.26 -45.42 3.66
N GLU A 994 -32.23 -45.26 2.76
CA GLU A 994 -32.07 -45.54 1.32
C GLU A 994 -30.96 -44.70 0.67
N CYS A 995 -30.84 -43.43 1.07
CA CYS A 995 -29.75 -42.57 0.65
C CYS A 995 -28.38 -43.14 1.03
N PHE A 996 -28.21 -43.59 2.27
CA PHE A 996 -26.94 -44.19 2.71
C PHE A 996 -26.70 -45.58 2.13
N GLU A 997 -27.75 -46.37 1.87
CA GLU A 997 -27.63 -47.65 1.16
C GLU A 997 -27.08 -47.46 -0.27
N ARG A 998 -27.44 -46.35 -0.95
CA ARG A 998 -27.01 -46.07 -2.34
C ARG A 998 -25.67 -45.36 -2.44
N HIS A 999 -25.45 -44.32 -1.62
CA HIS A 999 -24.34 -43.37 -1.80
C HIS A 999 -23.19 -43.57 -0.82
N CYS A 1000 -23.33 -44.49 0.14
CA CYS A 1000 -22.26 -44.83 1.06
C CYS A 1000 -21.39 -45.95 0.52
N TRP A 1001 -20.08 -45.82 0.67
CA TRP A 1001 -19.19 -46.92 0.36
C TRP A 1001 -19.49 -48.13 1.27
N ASN A 1002 -19.84 -49.24 0.65
CA ASN A 1002 -20.33 -50.45 1.31
C ASN A 1002 -19.22 -51.34 1.90
N GLY A 1003 -17.95 -50.93 1.80
CA GLY A 1003 -16.81 -51.67 2.34
C GLY A 1003 -16.20 -52.71 1.38
N THR A 1004 -16.73 -52.85 0.15
CA THR A 1004 -16.15 -53.74 -0.87
C THR A 1004 -14.82 -53.21 -1.37
N VAL A 1005 -13.86 -54.12 -1.59
CA VAL A 1005 -12.49 -53.82 -2.05
C VAL A 1005 -12.23 -54.44 -3.43
N SER A 1006 -11.26 -53.91 -4.17
CA SER A 1006 -10.88 -54.40 -5.50
C SER A 1006 -9.36 -54.47 -5.65
N ASP A 1007 -8.87 -55.60 -6.15
CA ASP A 1007 -7.45 -55.81 -6.47
C ASP A 1007 -7.05 -55.29 -7.87
N ARG A 1008 -8.00 -54.73 -8.65
CA ARG A 1008 -7.74 -54.17 -9.98
C ARG A 1008 -6.84 -52.94 -9.89
N GLU A 1009 -5.63 -53.02 -10.43
CA GLU A 1009 -4.73 -51.87 -10.53
C GLU A 1009 -5.29 -50.75 -11.42
N ALA A 1010 -5.20 -49.51 -10.93
CA ALA A 1010 -5.53 -48.32 -11.69
C ALA A 1010 -4.52 -48.09 -12.83
N LYS A 1011 -5.01 -47.84 -14.04
CA LYS A 1011 -4.22 -47.56 -15.25
C LYS A 1011 -4.43 -46.13 -15.71
N ALA A 1012 -3.51 -45.60 -16.52
CA ALA A 1012 -3.65 -44.24 -17.06
C ALA A 1012 -4.96 -44.01 -17.83
N GLY A 1013 -5.47 -45.03 -18.54
CA GLY A 1013 -6.74 -44.97 -19.25
C GLY A 1013 -7.98 -44.85 -18.35
N ASP A 1014 -7.88 -45.19 -17.06
CA ASP A 1014 -8.98 -44.97 -16.10
C ASP A 1014 -9.22 -43.47 -15.80
N PHE A 1015 -8.29 -42.60 -16.21
CA PHE A 1015 -8.34 -41.15 -16.00
C PHE A 1015 -8.55 -40.36 -17.30
N ASP A 1016 -8.92 -41.03 -18.40
CA ASP A 1016 -9.42 -40.41 -19.63
C ASP A 1016 -10.93 -40.13 -19.49
N LEU A 1017 -11.25 -39.22 -18.57
CA LEU A 1017 -12.62 -38.91 -18.17
C LEU A 1017 -13.25 -37.94 -19.16
N ARG A 1018 -14.54 -38.15 -19.48
CA ARG A 1018 -15.35 -37.19 -20.25
C ARG A 1018 -16.35 -36.49 -19.35
N PRO A 1019 -16.78 -35.25 -19.68
CA PRO A 1019 -17.81 -34.55 -18.93
C PRO A 1019 -19.08 -35.39 -18.82
N ARG A 1020 -19.52 -35.64 -17.57
CA ARG A 1020 -20.68 -36.50 -17.30
C ARG A 1020 -21.98 -35.99 -17.95
N LEU A 1021 -22.16 -34.67 -17.97
CA LEU A 1021 -23.35 -34.00 -18.50
C LEU A 1021 -23.22 -33.64 -19.98
N ASP A 1022 -22.01 -33.72 -20.55
CA ASP A 1022 -21.75 -33.60 -21.98
C ASP A 1022 -20.71 -34.64 -22.48
N PRO A 1023 -21.13 -35.91 -22.66
CA PRO A 1023 -20.21 -36.98 -23.06
C PRO A 1023 -19.60 -36.85 -24.47
N GLU A 1024 -20.15 -35.96 -25.30
CA GLU A 1024 -19.70 -35.68 -26.67
C GLU A 1024 -18.57 -34.66 -26.73
N LEU A 1025 -18.33 -33.95 -25.62
CA LEU A 1025 -17.25 -33.00 -25.43
C LEU A 1025 -15.93 -33.73 -25.14
N SER A 1026 -15.17 -33.99 -26.21
CA SER A 1026 -13.80 -34.47 -26.08
C SER A 1026 -12.87 -33.37 -25.61
N PHE A 1027 -11.75 -33.74 -24.96
CA PHE A 1027 -10.72 -32.78 -24.55
C PHE A 1027 -10.22 -31.92 -25.72
N ALA A 1028 -10.03 -32.51 -26.91
CA ALA A 1028 -9.62 -31.78 -28.11
C ALA A 1028 -10.64 -30.70 -28.53
N LYS A 1029 -11.94 -31.03 -28.52
CA LYS A 1029 -13.00 -30.06 -28.84
C LYS A 1029 -13.08 -28.95 -27.80
N TRP A 1030 -12.96 -29.29 -26.52
CA TRP A 1030 -12.94 -28.32 -25.42
C TRP A 1030 -11.72 -27.39 -25.51
N ASN A 1031 -10.55 -27.93 -25.85
CA ASN A 1031 -9.34 -27.15 -26.06
C ASN A 1031 -9.50 -26.16 -27.23
N GLU A 1032 -10.11 -26.57 -28.35
CA GLU A 1032 -10.37 -25.68 -29.49
C GLU A 1032 -11.43 -24.58 -29.18
N SER A 1033 -12.40 -24.84 -28.30
CA SER A 1033 -13.48 -23.88 -27.97
C SER A 1033 -13.13 -22.90 -26.86
N ASP A 1034 -12.48 -23.38 -25.79
CA ASP A 1034 -12.33 -22.66 -24.52
C ASP A 1034 -10.86 -22.40 -24.14
N TRP A 1035 -9.90 -23.05 -24.80
CA TRP A 1035 -8.45 -22.88 -24.56
C TRP A 1035 -7.75 -22.06 -25.65
N GLU A 1036 -8.01 -22.30 -26.95
CA GLU A 1036 -7.32 -21.63 -28.07
C GLU A 1036 -8.00 -20.36 -28.60
N LYS A 1037 -9.32 -20.18 -28.45
CA LYS A 1037 -10.04 -19.03 -29.05
C LYS A 1037 -9.59 -17.66 -28.53
N GLU A 1038 -8.99 -17.58 -27.36
CA GLU A 1038 -8.53 -16.31 -26.78
C GLU A 1038 -7.06 -15.96 -27.12
N GLU A 1039 -6.20 -16.92 -27.47
CA GLU A 1039 -4.86 -16.62 -28.01
C GLU A 1039 -4.94 -15.85 -29.34
N SER A 1040 -6.02 -16.03 -30.11
CA SER A 1040 -6.20 -15.42 -31.44
C SER A 1040 -6.53 -13.92 -31.45
N THR A 1041 -6.70 -13.27 -30.29
CA THR A 1041 -6.91 -11.81 -30.20
C THR A 1041 -5.63 -10.99 -30.01
N GLY A 1042 -4.47 -11.65 -29.87
CA GLY A 1042 -3.14 -11.05 -30.03
C GLY A 1042 -2.51 -11.46 -31.36
N GLY A 1043 -2.61 -10.59 -32.38
CA GLY A 1043 -2.29 -10.95 -33.76
C GLY A 1043 -0.86 -11.43 -34.05
N GLY A 1044 -0.75 -12.37 -35.01
CA GLY A 1044 0.51 -12.69 -35.70
C GLY A 1044 0.62 -14.15 -36.15
N SER A 1045 0.20 -14.43 -37.39
CA SER A 1045 0.28 -15.73 -38.07
C SER A 1045 1.69 -16.34 -38.12
N GLY A 1046 1.81 -17.64 -37.84
CA GLY A 1046 3.01 -18.44 -38.15
C GLY A 1046 2.91 -19.92 -37.76
N GLU A 1047 2.66 -20.75 -38.77
CA GLU A 1047 2.81 -22.20 -38.95
C GLU A 1047 3.31 -23.15 -37.82
N LYS A 1048 2.70 -24.34 -37.84
CA LYS A 1048 2.97 -25.55 -37.06
C LYS A 1048 4.42 -26.02 -37.18
N ASP A 1049 5.05 -26.31 -36.04
CA ASP A 1049 5.88 -27.50 -35.83
C ASP A 1049 6.21 -27.74 -34.34
N SER A 1050 6.02 -29.00 -33.94
CA SER A 1050 6.60 -29.77 -32.81
C SER A 1050 7.02 -29.08 -31.49
N ALA A 1051 6.48 -29.62 -30.38
CA ALA A 1051 7.06 -29.74 -29.04
C ALA A 1051 8.30 -28.87 -28.73
N GLY A 1052 8.06 -27.72 -28.09
CA GLY A 1052 9.10 -26.87 -27.53
C GLY A 1052 8.45 -25.71 -26.80
N VAL A 1053 8.71 -25.60 -25.49
CA VAL A 1053 8.36 -24.45 -24.65
C VAL A 1053 8.97 -23.20 -25.30
N LYS A 1054 8.15 -22.35 -25.93
CA LYS A 1054 8.58 -21.04 -26.41
C LYS A 1054 8.52 -20.06 -25.25
N LEU A 1055 9.69 -19.75 -24.69
CA LEU A 1055 9.93 -18.64 -23.79
C LEU A 1055 9.61 -17.33 -24.53
N GLY A 1056 8.54 -16.63 -24.11
CA GLY A 1056 8.13 -15.35 -24.67
C GLY A 1056 8.93 -14.18 -24.10
N ASN A 1057 9.74 -13.57 -24.96
CA ASN A 1057 10.38 -12.25 -24.88
C ASN A 1057 9.94 -11.30 -23.75
N ASN A 1058 10.63 -11.33 -22.59
CA ASN A 1058 10.66 -10.20 -21.63
C ASN A 1058 12.05 -9.95 -21.01
N MET A 1059 13.08 -10.66 -21.48
CA MET A 1059 14.43 -10.61 -20.87
C MET A 1059 15.25 -9.38 -21.32
N VAL A 1060 14.94 -8.79 -22.48
CA VAL A 1060 15.70 -7.63 -23.02
C VAL A 1060 15.32 -6.32 -22.30
N GLY A 1061 14.06 -6.19 -21.85
CA GLY A 1061 13.61 -5.03 -21.06
C GLY A 1061 14.23 -4.99 -19.66
N LEU A 1062 14.22 -6.14 -18.98
CA LEU A 1062 14.77 -6.27 -17.62
C LEU A 1062 16.29 -5.99 -17.57
N VAL A 1063 17.04 -6.50 -18.55
CA VAL A 1063 18.50 -6.31 -18.62
C VAL A 1063 18.87 -4.87 -18.99
N LEU A 1064 18.11 -4.19 -19.86
CA LEU A 1064 18.38 -2.78 -20.19
C LEU A 1064 18.03 -1.84 -19.02
N SER A 1065 16.99 -2.14 -18.23
CA SER A 1065 16.63 -1.37 -17.04
C SER A 1065 17.64 -1.52 -15.89
N LEU A 1066 18.20 -2.72 -15.71
CA LEU A 1066 19.29 -2.96 -14.74
C LEU A 1066 20.58 -2.22 -15.11
N ILE A 1067 20.91 -2.14 -16.40
CA ILE A 1067 22.08 -1.39 -16.89
C ILE A 1067 21.88 0.13 -16.75
N THR A 1068 20.65 0.63 -16.83
CA THR A 1068 20.36 2.07 -16.62
C THR A 1068 20.33 2.46 -15.15
N MET A 1069 19.90 1.59 -14.24
CA MET A 1069 20.01 1.84 -12.78
C MET A 1069 21.46 1.81 -12.29
N ALA A 1070 22.29 0.91 -12.82
CA ALA A 1070 23.72 0.87 -12.49
C ALA A 1070 24.53 2.09 -13.00
N ALA A 1071 23.97 2.87 -13.93
CA ALA A 1071 24.58 4.10 -14.45
C ALA A 1071 24.12 5.39 -13.73
N LEU A 1072 23.15 5.29 -12.81
CA LEU A 1072 22.57 6.40 -12.04
C LEU A 1072 22.98 6.41 -10.55
N LEU A 1073 23.72 5.39 -10.10
CA LEU A 1073 24.56 5.41 -8.89
C LEU A 1073 26.00 5.78 -9.29
#